data_AF-A0ABD3MJT5-F1
#
_entry.id   AF-A0ABD3MJT5-F1
#
_cell.length_a   1.000
_cell.length_b   1.000
_cell.length_c   1.000
_cell.angle_alpha   90.00
_cell.angle_beta   90.00
_cell.angle_gamma   90.00
#
_symmetry.space_group_name_H-M   'P 1'
#
loop_
_entity.id
_entity.type
_entity.pdbx_description
1 polymer ?
#
loop_
_entity_poly.entity_id
_entity_poly.type
_entity_poly.pdbx_seq_one_letter_code
_entity_poly.pdbx_strand_id
1 'polypeptide(L)'
;MSTGNSHFRISMAKVASLVVLLAGLSQEAFAFSSPRRTYYHIAEIPTIRSKKTSLQSSITSEPTTRLGVTKGDTKGANLLLTDLNISTGAGNPILKSINFRVDPKERWGIVGPNGCGKSTLLGAITGTVRIDEGEALVASKVKVGYLKQTAVSGSTKTVREEASSEMDEINNSRLLLEKLETQIANGDASEKTLNDLADAQARFADVGGWTQEQDVDLVLKGLGFQPADSDRLCSDFSGGWQMRIALARLLLSQPDLLMLDEPSNHLDSSARDWLATYLSNYQGSILLVSHDVALLSKAVNSIAEVSGQTLIQYVSCSYEKYLSEKEFRAKSAMAEYERNVKEAARLQEFVDKFGASATKAASAQSRVKMIEKMRKEGKLDPPPLSVVEKRWKPSLVLPNPPKSIGEKLLVLEKADIGYGDGSPPILVGIDLVVKCGMKLILRGPNGAGKSTLLAALRGKLPLLAGKRIENDQLRLGVFTQDLAQELDVTARAMDLVTDYAREGPHGDITISNQAARGVMGRLGLGDEKPLRKVGELSGGEKARVALSMFALKASNLLLLDEPSNHLDIECIEALGESLSNWGGKDGSVVVVSHDRAFCESVGFTHVGTVKDGGIIIEERGLEERDWARYDLALDGSGNCGDTTPVAELTPEEKAEQERKRKLAFNAPKRMKKIEQLIETSEKKIAEFDAQMLKCGSDVEKLMELTNKKTKEEDSIAKLMEEWESLEIVLAEMSDV
;
A
#
# COMPACT_ATOMS: atom_id res chain seq x y z
N MET A 1 -41.89 -6.49 -53.30
CA MET A 1 -41.87 -6.71 -54.76
C MET A 1 -40.42 -6.83 -55.20
N SER A 2 -40.11 -7.91 -55.94
CA SER A 2 -38.92 -8.27 -56.75
C SER A 2 -37.76 -7.26 -56.85
N THR A 3 -36.47 -7.58 -56.85
CA THR A 3 -35.61 -8.74 -57.23
C THR A 3 -34.16 -8.21 -57.15
N GLY A 4 -33.05 -8.91 -56.94
CA GLY A 4 -32.69 -10.32 -56.76
C GLY A 4 -31.15 -10.45 -56.69
N ASN A 5 -30.65 -11.58 -56.16
CA ASN A 5 -29.36 -12.30 -56.35
C ASN A 5 -28.02 -11.52 -56.35
N SER A 6 -26.94 -11.96 -55.69
CA SER A 6 -26.40 -13.33 -55.59
C SER A 6 -25.43 -13.54 -54.40
N HIS A 7 -25.50 -14.74 -53.82
CA HIS A 7 -24.68 -15.34 -52.75
C HIS A 7 -23.22 -15.67 -53.14
N PHE A 8 -22.31 -15.75 -52.14
CA PHE A 8 -21.56 -16.96 -51.69
C PHE A 8 -20.61 -16.55 -50.53
N ARG A 9 -20.84 -16.83 -49.23
CA ARG A 9 -20.82 -18.08 -48.43
C ARG A 9 -19.45 -18.79 -48.31
N ILE A 10 -19.02 -18.90 -47.04
CA ILE A 10 -18.47 -20.07 -46.31
C ILE A 10 -16.94 -20.17 -46.10
N SER A 11 -16.63 -20.17 -44.79
CA SER A 11 -15.44 -20.63 -44.07
C SER A 11 -15.22 -22.14 -44.20
N MET A 12 -13.97 -22.61 -44.29
CA MET A 12 -13.56 -23.85 -43.61
C MET A 12 -12.06 -24.16 -43.68
N ALA A 13 -11.55 -24.61 -42.52
CA ALA A 13 -10.65 -25.74 -42.31
C ALA A 13 -9.22 -25.67 -42.88
N LYS A 14 -8.21 -25.56 -42.01
CA LYS A 14 -7.52 -26.66 -41.28
C LYS A 14 -6.72 -27.61 -42.20
N VAL A 15 -5.53 -27.97 -41.70
CA VAL A 15 -4.63 -29.07 -42.11
C VAL A 15 -3.89 -28.74 -43.44
N ALA A 16 -2.58 -28.89 -43.61
CA ALA A 16 -1.66 -29.85 -43.02
C ALA A 16 -0.19 -29.45 -43.31
N SER A 17 0.70 -29.98 -42.48
CA SER A 17 2.05 -30.41 -42.86
C SER A 17 3.14 -29.34 -43.07
N LEU A 18 3.88 -29.07 -41.99
CA LEU A 18 5.34 -29.15 -42.08
C LEU A 18 5.91 -29.64 -40.74
N VAL A 19 5.74 -30.94 -40.51
CA VAL A 19 6.64 -31.72 -39.66
C VAL A 19 7.69 -32.30 -40.61
N VAL A 20 8.90 -32.45 -40.07
CA VAL A 20 9.92 -33.44 -40.42
C VAL A 20 11.07 -32.98 -41.34
N LEU A 21 12.27 -33.28 -40.81
CA LEU A 21 13.56 -33.56 -41.44
C LEU A 21 14.47 -32.35 -41.69
N LEU A 22 15.45 -32.10 -40.80
CA LEU A 22 16.72 -32.83 -40.62
C LEU A 22 17.81 -32.36 -41.58
N ALA A 23 18.89 -31.91 -40.96
CA ALA A 23 20.28 -32.21 -41.33
C ALA A 23 20.88 -31.59 -42.61
N GLY A 24 22.14 -31.18 -42.46
CA GLY A 24 23.08 -30.94 -43.56
C GLY A 24 23.69 -29.55 -43.46
N LEU A 25 24.86 -29.36 -42.84
CA LEU A 25 26.21 -29.61 -43.39
C LEU A 25 26.56 -28.75 -44.62
N SER A 26 27.84 -28.35 -44.64
CA SER A 26 28.63 -27.61 -45.64
C SER A 26 28.55 -26.08 -45.53
N GLN A 27 29.57 -25.38 -45.03
CA GLN A 27 30.97 -25.19 -45.49
C GLN A 27 31.14 -24.41 -46.79
N GLU A 28 32.19 -23.57 -46.74
CA GLU A 28 32.90 -22.85 -47.81
C GLU A 28 32.34 -21.48 -48.24
N ALA A 29 33.13 -20.47 -48.58
CA ALA A 29 34.50 -19.99 -48.31
C ALA A 29 34.70 -18.81 -49.30
N PHE A 30 35.49 -17.80 -48.93
CA PHE A 30 36.35 -16.93 -49.78
C PHE A 30 36.53 -15.58 -49.03
N ALA A 31 37.48 -15.47 -48.10
CA ALA A 31 38.89 -15.09 -48.30
C ALA A 31 39.09 -13.59 -48.56
N PHE A 32 39.82 -12.89 -47.66
CA PHE A 32 41.11 -12.28 -48.00
C PHE A 32 41.91 -11.83 -46.75
N SER A 33 43.14 -12.39 -46.66
CA SER A 33 44.39 -11.89 -46.08
C SER A 33 44.49 -11.38 -44.62
N SER A 34 45.06 -12.23 -43.76
CA SER A 34 46.07 -11.88 -42.73
C SER A 34 47.48 -11.78 -43.42
N PRO A 35 48.67 -11.53 -42.79
CA PRO A 35 49.12 -11.89 -41.42
C PRO A 35 50.08 -10.87 -40.73
N ARG A 36 50.38 -10.96 -39.43
CA ARG A 36 51.47 -11.72 -38.74
C ARG A 36 51.53 -11.16 -37.30
N ARG A 37 51.84 -11.85 -36.19
CA ARG A 37 52.47 -13.14 -35.82
C ARG A 37 52.20 -13.33 -34.30
N THR A 38 51.56 -14.42 -33.82
CA THR A 38 52.11 -15.67 -33.19
C THR A 38 52.84 -15.47 -31.84
N TYR A 39 52.76 -16.32 -30.78
CA TYR A 39 52.67 -17.80 -30.67
C TYR A 39 52.03 -18.27 -29.31
N TYR A 40 51.20 -19.34 -29.36
CA TYR A 40 51.05 -20.60 -28.55
C TYR A 40 51.35 -20.65 -27.02
N HIS A 41 50.74 -21.47 -26.13
CA HIS A 41 50.46 -22.93 -26.15
C HIS A 41 49.44 -23.37 -25.05
N ILE A 42 48.81 -24.54 -25.25
CA ILE A 42 47.89 -25.29 -24.37
C ILE A 42 48.67 -26.35 -23.53
N ALA A 43 48.24 -26.65 -22.30
CA ALA A 43 48.39 -27.95 -21.60
C ALA A 43 47.38 -28.02 -20.42
N GLU A 44 46.34 -28.85 -20.49
CA GLU A 44 46.18 -30.22 -19.92
C GLU A 44 45.44 -30.28 -18.55
N ILE A 45 44.42 -31.15 -18.51
CA ILE A 45 43.63 -31.58 -17.34
C ILE A 45 43.89 -33.09 -17.15
N PRO A 46 43.97 -33.63 -15.92
CA PRO A 46 43.75 -35.05 -15.68
C PRO A 46 42.38 -35.35 -15.02
N THR A 47 41.58 -36.10 -15.77
CA THR A 47 40.70 -37.26 -15.44
C THR A 47 40.94 -37.99 -14.09
N ILE A 48 40.08 -38.77 -13.41
CA ILE A 48 38.73 -39.40 -13.53
C ILE A 48 38.48 -40.07 -12.15
N ARG A 49 37.24 -40.17 -11.63
CA ARG A 49 36.58 -41.46 -11.27
C ARG A 49 35.16 -41.32 -10.72
N SER A 50 34.32 -42.17 -11.31
CA SER A 50 32.87 -42.34 -11.24
C SER A 50 32.36 -43.10 -10.02
N LYS A 51 31.05 -42.95 -9.74
CA LYS A 51 30.03 -44.04 -9.72
C LYS A 51 28.65 -43.36 -9.79
N LYS A 52 27.89 -43.46 -10.91
CA LYS A 52 26.81 -44.47 -11.20
C LYS A 52 25.82 -44.55 -10.02
N THR A 53 24.51 -44.36 -10.15
CA THR A 53 23.48 -44.73 -11.17
C THR A 53 22.15 -44.12 -10.63
N SER A 54 21.05 -43.86 -11.32
CA SER A 54 20.49 -44.25 -12.61
C SER A 54 19.21 -43.44 -12.85
N LEU A 55 19.10 -42.86 -14.05
CA LEU A 55 17.95 -42.87 -14.97
C LEU A 55 16.54 -42.46 -14.49
N GLN A 56 16.16 -41.30 -15.02
CA GLN A 56 14.85 -40.83 -15.46
C GLN A 56 13.75 -41.88 -15.66
N SER A 57 12.52 -41.49 -15.29
CA SER A 57 11.40 -41.55 -16.24
C SER A 57 10.49 -40.34 -16.06
N SER A 58 10.17 -39.73 -17.19
CA SER A 58 9.26 -38.61 -17.44
C SER A 58 7.80 -38.94 -17.10
N ILE A 59 6.99 -37.94 -16.73
CA ILE A 59 5.64 -37.62 -17.27
C ILE A 59 4.97 -36.50 -16.43
N THR A 60 4.23 -35.64 -17.13
CA THR A 60 3.18 -34.68 -16.72
C THR A 60 3.51 -33.34 -16.05
N SER A 61 2.98 -32.31 -16.71
CA SER A 61 2.81 -30.92 -16.34
C SER A 61 2.04 -30.71 -15.03
N GLU A 62 2.63 -29.98 -14.10
CA GLU A 62 1.95 -29.35 -12.95
C GLU A 62 2.38 -27.88 -12.86
N PRO A 63 1.46 -26.90 -12.81
CA PRO A 63 1.76 -25.56 -12.37
C PRO A 63 1.18 -25.36 -10.96
N THR A 64 1.88 -25.82 -9.94
CA THR A 64 1.79 -25.22 -8.61
C THR A 64 3.20 -24.80 -8.22
N THR A 65 3.38 -23.51 -7.96
CA THR A 65 4.61 -22.94 -7.44
C THR A 65 4.92 -23.56 -6.09
N ARG A 66 5.61 -24.72 -6.07
CA ARG A 66 6.16 -25.29 -4.84
C ARG A 66 7.22 -24.30 -4.34
N LEU A 67 6.84 -23.50 -3.35
CA LEU A 67 7.73 -22.56 -2.68
C LEU A 67 8.94 -23.33 -2.14
N GLY A 68 10.15 -22.83 -2.39
CA GLY A 68 11.41 -23.45 -1.98
C GLY A 68 11.74 -23.17 -0.51
N VAL A 69 10.75 -23.34 0.37
CA VAL A 69 10.86 -22.97 1.78
C VAL A 69 11.75 -23.96 2.52
N THR A 70 12.75 -23.45 3.23
CA THR A 70 13.60 -24.28 4.11
C THR A 70 12.84 -24.58 5.40
N LYS A 71 12.53 -25.86 5.62
CA LYS A 71 11.84 -26.32 6.83
C LYS A 71 12.84 -26.71 7.92
N GLY A 72 12.58 -26.31 9.17
CA GLY A 72 13.47 -26.57 10.30
C GLY A 72 12.76 -26.57 11.66
N ASP A 73 13.55 -26.70 12.72
CA ASP A 73 13.09 -26.51 14.11
C ASP A 73 13.14 -25.02 14.45
N THR A 74 11.97 -24.42 14.59
CA THR A 74 11.77 -23.00 14.86
C THR A 74 11.49 -22.70 16.34
N LYS A 75 11.66 -23.69 17.25
CA LYS A 75 11.37 -23.54 18.69
C LYS A 75 9.97 -22.96 18.95
N GLY A 76 8.98 -23.49 18.25
CA GLY A 76 7.56 -23.13 18.39
C GLY A 76 7.09 -21.93 17.56
N ALA A 77 7.96 -21.20 16.87
CA ALA A 77 7.56 -20.13 15.95
C ALA A 77 7.10 -20.69 14.59
N ASN A 78 6.26 -19.96 13.85
CA ASN A 78 5.92 -20.30 12.47
C ASN A 78 7.06 -19.96 11.50
N LEU A 79 7.76 -18.84 11.74
CA LEU A 79 8.93 -18.39 10.96
C LEU A 79 10.04 -17.93 11.89
N LEU A 80 11.28 -18.29 11.56
CA LEU A 80 12.49 -17.84 12.23
C LEU A 80 13.53 -17.42 11.19
N LEU A 81 13.96 -16.16 11.25
CA LEU A 81 15.09 -15.61 10.51
C LEU A 81 16.23 -15.34 11.49
N THR A 82 17.42 -15.86 11.20
CA THR A 82 18.62 -15.69 12.02
C THR A 82 19.76 -15.14 11.18
N ASP A 83 20.28 -13.98 11.60
CA ASP A 83 21.40 -13.26 10.99
C ASP A 83 21.38 -13.20 9.46
N LEU A 84 20.19 -12.96 8.91
CA LEU A 84 19.95 -13.05 7.47
C LEU A 84 20.57 -11.85 6.73
N ASN A 85 21.46 -12.16 5.77
CA ASN A 85 22.14 -11.22 4.89
C ASN A 85 21.75 -11.49 3.42
N ILE A 86 21.34 -10.43 2.72
CA ILE A 86 20.98 -10.50 1.30
C ILE A 86 21.60 -9.35 0.53
N SER A 87 22.33 -9.67 -0.53
CA SER A 87 22.90 -8.74 -1.48
C SER A 87 22.25 -8.87 -2.85
N THR A 88 22.16 -7.76 -3.58
CA THR A 88 21.88 -7.84 -5.02
C THR A 88 23.12 -8.33 -5.77
N GLY A 89 22.94 -8.90 -6.97
CA GLY A 89 24.04 -9.36 -7.83
C GLY A 89 25.10 -8.30 -8.21
N ALA A 90 24.89 -7.03 -7.83
CA ALA A 90 25.87 -5.95 -7.94
C ALA A 90 26.79 -5.79 -6.71
N GLY A 91 26.68 -6.66 -5.69
CA GLY A 91 27.53 -6.64 -4.49
C GLY A 91 27.10 -5.63 -3.41
N ASN A 92 25.99 -4.92 -3.60
CA ASN A 92 25.44 -4.03 -2.57
C ASN A 92 24.45 -4.81 -1.67
N PRO A 93 24.69 -4.85 -0.35
CA PRO A 93 23.80 -5.51 0.60
C PRO A 93 22.50 -4.72 0.75
N ILE A 94 21.36 -5.37 0.51
CA ILE A 94 20.02 -4.79 0.73
C ILE A 94 19.63 -4.94 2.20
N LEU A 95 19.88 -6.12 2.77
CA LEU A 95 19.48 -6.50 4.12
C LEU A 95 20.67 -7.08 4.85
N LYS A 96 20.87 -6.64 6.10
CA LYS A 96 21.99 -7.04 6.96
C LYS A 96 21.54 -7.47 8.35
N SER A 97 22.02 -8.64 8.77
CA SER A 97 21.86 -9.23 10.09
C SER A 97 20.42 -9.20 10.58
N ILE A 98 19.49 -9.62 9.72
CA ILE A 98 18.08 -9.62 10.06
C ILE A 98 17.77 -10.81 10.95
N ASN A 99 17.33 -10.48 12.15
CA ASN A 99 16.74 -11.41 13.10
C ASN A 99 15.25 -11.11 13.18
N PHE A 100 14.40 -12.10 12.91
CA PHE A 100 12.95 -11.93 12.90
C PHE A 100 12.27 -13.24 13.27
N ARG A 101 11.28 -13.16 14.15
CA ARG A 101 10.53 -14.32 14.62
C ARG A 101 9.05 -14.01 14.50
N VAL A 102 8.30 -14.95 13.93
CA VAL A 102 6.84 -14.86 13.84
C VAL A 102 6.25 -16.04 14.57
N ASP A 103 5.59 -15.77 15.69
CA ASP A 103 4.89 -16.79 16.47
C ASP A 103 3.48 -17.07 15.89
N PRO A 104 2.86 -18.21 16.25
CA PRO A 104 1.51 -18.55 15.77
C PRO A 104 0.48 -17.47 16.12
N LYS A 105 -0.40 -17.15 15.17
CA LYS A 105 -1.46 -16.11 15.27
C LYS A 105 -0.96 -14.66 15.32
N GLU A 106 0.33 -14.43 15.18
CA GLU A 106 0.86 -13.07 15.03
C GLU A 106 0.60 -12.52 13.62
N ARG A 107 0.26 -11.23 13.55
CA ARG A 107 -0.05 -10.54 12.30
C ARG A 107 0.88 -9.35 12.16
N TRP A 108 1.90 -9.51 11.32
CA TRP A 108 2.96 -8.55 11.13
C TRP A 108 2.75 -7.73 9.85
N GLY A 109 2.75 -6.41 9.99
CA GLY A 109 2.82 -5.46 8.87
C GLY A 109 4.27 -5.07 8.59
N ILE A 110 4.76 -5.35 7.39
CA ILE A 110 6.11 -4.96 6.96
C ILE A 110 6.03 -3.62 6.23
N VAL A 111 6.62 -2.60 6.83
CA VAL A 111 6.61 -1.22 6.31
C VAL A 111 8.03 -0.76 6.00
N GLY A 112 8.16 0.19 5.09
CA GLY A 112 9.46 0.77 4.73
C GLY A 112 9.43 1.44 3.35
N PRO A 113 10.43 2.26 3.01
CA PRO A 113 10.47 2.97 1.74
C PRO A 113 10.55 2.02 0.54
N ASN A 114 10.23 2.52 -0.65
CA ASN A 114 10.33 1.74 -1.88
C ASN A 114 11.80 1.37 -2.16
N GLY A 115 12.03 0.10 -2.52
CA GLY A 115 13.37 -0.43 -2.77
C GLY A 115 14.19 -0.77 -1.51
N CYS A 116 13.62 -0.74 -0.30
CA CYS A 116 14.33 -1.14 0.92
C CYS A 116 14.49 -2.66 1.10
N GLY A 117 13.87 -3.49 0.24
CA GLY A 117 14.00 -4.94 0.26
C GLY A 117 12.83 -5.73 0.84
N LYS A 118 11.63 -5.13 1.00
CA LYS A 118 10.42 -5.82 1.52
C LYS A 118 10.07 -7.08 0.72
N SER A 119 9.90 -6.96 -0.59
CA SER A 119 9.64 -8.09 -1.48
C SER A 119 10.84 -9.06 -1.55
N THR A 120 12.06 -8.55 -1.38
CA THR A 120 13.27 -9.39 -1.29
C THR A 120 13.28 -10.24 -0.01
N LEU A 121 12.81 -9.70 1.11
CA LEU A 121 12.65 -10.43 2.37
C LEU A 121 11.63 -11.57 2.24
N LEU A 122 10.46 -11.29 1.66
CA LEU A 122 9.46 -12.33 1.35
C LEU A 122 10.02 -13.36 0.35
N GLY A 123 10.81 -12.89 -0.63
CA GLY A 123 11.49 -13.73 -1.60
C GLY A 123 12.49 -14.70 -0.96
N ALA A 124 13.21 -14.27 0.07
CA ALA A 124 14.15 -15.10 0.80
C ALA A 124 13.45 -16.16 1.66
N ILE A 125 12.35 -15.80 2.34
CA ILE A 125 11.53 -16.75 3.09
C ILE A 125 10.96 -17.85 2.18
N THR A 126 10.57 -17.48 0.96
CA THR A 126 9.99 -18.39 -0.04
C THR A 126 11.03 -19.18 -0.85
N GLY A 127 12.32 -18.93 -0.62
CA GLY A 127 13.44 -19.56 -1.34
C GLY A 127 13.61 -19.10 -2.79
N THR A 128 12.94 -18.01 -3.20
CA THR A 128 13.08 -17.43 -4.54
C THR A 128 14.29 -16.51 -4.66
N VAL A 129 14.73 -15.93 -3.54
CA VAL A 129 15.95 -15.13 -3.43
C VAL A 129 17.00 -15.92 -2.68
N ARG A 130 18.23 -15.90 -3.17
CA ARG A 130 19.37 -16.54 -2.51
C ARG A 130 19.78 -15.75 -1.27
N ILE A 131 19.96 -16.46 -0.16
CA ILE A 131 20.51 -15.92 1.08
C ILE A 131 22.04 -16.05 1.01
N ASP A 132 22.76 -14.97 1.33
CA ASP A 132 24.23 -14.98 1.32
C ASP A 132 24.78 -15.56 2.63
N GLU A 133 24.28 -15.08 3.76
CA GLU A 133 24.62 -15.54 5.11
C GLU A 133 23.36 -15.59 5.99
N GLY A 134 23.38 -16.44 7.02
CA GLY A 134 22.22 -16.70 7.88
C GLY A 134 21.27 -17.75 7.30
N GLU A 135 20.12 -17.91 7.94
CA GLU A 135 19.09 -18.88 7.52
C GLU A 135 17.67 -18.34 7.73
N ALA A 136 16.76 -18.80 6.88
CA ALA A 136 15.32 -18.58 7.00
C ALA A 136 14.64 -19.93 7.17
N LEU A 137 14.10 -20.20 8.37
CA LEU A 137 13.49 -21.47 8.74
C LEU A 137 12.00 -21.30 8.97
N VAL A 138 11.20 -22.16 8.32
CA VAL A 138 9.76 -22.29 8.58
C VAL A 138 9.51 -23.60 9.33
N ALA A 139 8.55 -23.61 10.24
CA ALA A 139 8.20 -24.81 10.99
C ALA A 139 7.76 -25.94 10.04
N SER A 140 8.18 -27.17 10.34
CA SER A 140 7.99 -28.30 9.41
C SER A 140 6.52 -28.60 9.06
N LYS A 141 5.60 -28.34 9.99
CA LYS A 141 4.16 -28.59 9.85
C LYS A 141 3.35 -27.42 9.28
N VAL A 142 3.97 -26.24 9.11
CA VAL A 142 3.28 -25.02 8.68
C VAL A 142 3.10 -25.01 7.16
N LYS A 143 1.87 -24.78 6.71
CA LYS A 143 1.52 -24.48 5.31
C LYS A 143 1.76 -22.99 5.05
N VAL A 144 2.61 -22.69 4.07
CA VAL A 144 2.91 -21.30 3.67
C VAL A 144 2.15 -20.96 2.40
N GLY A 145 1.42 -19.85 2.43
CA GLY A 145 0.80 -19.27 1.25
C GLY A 145 1.43 -17.92 0.92
N TYR A 146 1.73 -17.68 -0.36
CA TYR A 146 2.39 -16.45 -0.81
C TYR A 146 1.70 -15.84 -2.03
N LEU A 147 1.26 -14.58 -1.91
CA LEU A 147 0.79 -13.77 -3.03
C LEU A 147 1.92 -12.85 -3.52
N LYS A 148 2.32 -13.04 -4.77
CA LYS A 148 3.28 -12.16 -5.48
C LYS A 148 2.56 -10.96 -6.08
N GLN A 149 3.27 -9.82 -6.18
CA GLN A 149 2.77 -8.58 -6.78
C GLN A 149 2.36 -8.69 -8.26
N THR A 150 2.82 -9.69 -9.02
CA THR A 150 2.52 -9.88 -10.46
C THR A 150 2.00 -11.27 -10.78
N ALA A 151 1.01 -11.75 -10.02
CA ALA A 151 0.33 -13.00 -10.31
C ALA A 151 -0.59 -12.86 -11.53
N VAL A 152 -0.08 -13.20 -12.72
CA VAL A 152 -0.92 -13.45 -13.91
C VAL A 152 -1.22 -14.94 -13.94
N SER A 153 -2.39 -15.35 -13.47
CA SER A 153 -2.84 -16.73 -13.62
C SER A 153 -3.37 -16.91 -15.03
N GLY A 154 -2.58 -17.52 -15.92
CA GLY A 154 -3.00 -17.93 -17.26
C GLY A 154 -3.96 -19.14 -17.25
N SER A 155 -4.81 -19.25 -16.23
CA SER A 155 -5.71 -20.38 -16.05
C SER A 155 -6.83 -20.35 -17.10
N THR A 156 -7.19 -21.53 -17.57
CA THR A 156 -8.30 -21.76 -18.52
C THR A 156 -9.57 -22.23 -17.80
N LYS A 157 -9.56 -22.27 -16.46
CA LYS A 157 -10.70 -22.65 -15.64
C LYS A 157 -11.67 -21.50 -15.44
N THR A 158 -12.84 -21.80 -14.89
CA THR A 158 -13.76 -20.78 -14.39
C THR A 158 -13.20 -20.14 -13.11
N VAL A 159 -13.67 -18.92 -12.80
CA VAL A 159 -13.26 -18.20 -11.58
C VAL A 159 -13.52 -19.03 -10.33
N ARG A 160 -14.69 -19.68 -10.23
CA ARG A 160 -15.05 -20.54 -9.11
C ARG A 160 -14.10 -21.73 -8.95
N GLU A 161 -13.83 -22.45 -10.03
CA GLU A 161 -12.94 -23.62 -10.03
C GLU A 161 -11.49 -23.25 -9.70
N GLU A 162 -11.03 -22.09 -10.16
CA GLU A 162 -9.70 -21.58 -9.85
C GLU A 162 -9.60 -21.15 -8.39
N ALA A 163 -10.63 -20.47 -7.85
CA ALA A 163 -10.67 -20.06 -6.45
C ALA A 163 -10.70 -21.27 -5.49
N SER A 164 -11.47 -22.31 -5.81
CA SER A 164 -11.57 -23.52 -4.98
C SER A 164 -10.41 -24.51 -5.19
N SER A 165 -9.49 -24.27 -6.12
CA SER A 165 -8.51 -25.30 -6.52
C SER A 165 -7.52 -25.67 -5.43
N GLU A 166 -7.12 -24.72 -4.57
CA GLU A 166 -6.15 -24.93 -3.48
C GLU A 166 -6.80 -25.34 -2.14
N MET A 167 -8.11 -25.61 -2.15
CA MET A 167 -8.83 -26.21 -1.02
C MET A 167 -8.60 -27.73 -0.98
N ASP A 168 -7.33 -28.15 -0.97
CA ASP A 168 -6.92 -29.55 -1.18
C ASP A 168 -7.59 -30.53 -0.20
N GLU A 169 -7.69 -30.17 1.07
CA GLU A 169 -8.29 -31.05 2.08
C GLU A 169 -9.77 -31.32 1.83
N ILE A 170 -10.52 -30.28 1.46
CA ILE A 170 -11.94 -30.38 1.12
C ILE A 170 -12.12 -31.14 -0.20
N ASN A 171 -11.34 -30.78 -1.22
CA ASN A 171 -11.41 -31.39 -2.55
C ASN A 171 -11.05 -32.88 -2.51
N ASN A 172 -10.01 -33.26 -1.75
CA ASN A 172 -9.63 -34.66 -1.56
C ASN A 172 -10.68 -35.43 -0.77
N SER A 173 -11.29 -34.82 0.25
CA SER A 173 -12.36 -35.43 1.03
C SER A 173 -13.63 -35.63 0.19
N ARG A 174 -14.01 -34.66 -0.66
CA ARG A 174 -15.10 -34.80 -1.64
C ARG A 174 -14.84 -35.98 -2.58
N LEU A 175 -13.64 -36.03 -3.16
CA LEU A 175 -13.27 -37.06 -4.14
C LEU A 175 -13.24 -38.46 -3.52
N LEU A 176 -12.84 -38.57 -2.24
CA LEU A 176 -12.94 -39.82 -1.49
C LEU A 176 -14.40 -40.24 -1.27
N LEU A 177 -15.26 -39.29 -0.91
CA LEU A 177 -16.68 -39.52 -0.67
C LEU A 177 -17.39 -39.99 -1.96
N GLU A 178 -17.17 -39.30 -3.09
CA GLU A 178 -17.68 -39.70 -4.41
C GLU A 178 -17.20 -41.10 -4.82
N LYS A 179 -15.93 -41.44 -4.53
CA LYS A 179 -15.39 -42.78 -4.80
C LYS A 179 -16.09 -43.87 -3.99
N LEU A 180 -16.39 -43.62 -2.72
CA LEU A 180 -17.06 -44.60 -1.85
C LEU A 180 -18.54 -44.73 -2.22
N GLU A 181 -19.21 -43.62 -2.53
CA GLU A 181 -20.60 -43.63 -3.02
C GLU A 181 -20.72 -44.40 -4.35
N THR A 182 -19.79 -44.19 -5.28
CA THR A 182 -19.77 -44.94 -6.54
C THR A 182 -19.45 -46.42 -6.34
N GLN A 183 -18.60 -46.79 -5.39
CA GLN A 183 -18.35 -48.20 -5.03
C GLN A 183 -19.61 -48.89 -4.49
N ILE A 184 -20.36 -48.20 -3.63
CA ILE A 184 -21.63 -48.70 -3.09
C ILE A 184 -22.68 -48.81 -4.20
N ALA A 185 -22.79 -47.80 -5.07
CA ALA A 185 -23.69 -47.83 -6.22
C ALA A 185 -23.37 -48.99 -7.20
N ASN A 186 -22.10 -49.37 -7.31
CA ASN A 186 -21.63 -50.51 -8.11
C ASN A 186 -21.79 -51.87 -7.41
N GLY A 187 -22.38 -51.92 -6.21
CA GLY A 187 -22.80 -53.15 -5.53
C GLY A 187 -21.87 -53.65 -4.41
N ASP A 188 -20.83 -52.90 -4.04
CA ASP A 188 -19.99 -53.22 -2.88
C ASP A 188 -20.58 -52.62 -1.59
N ALA A 189 -21.61 -53.29 -1.06
CA ALA A 189 -22.24 -52.95 0.21
C ALA A 189 -21.61 -53.71 1.40
N SER A 190 -20.28 -53.90 1.38
CA SER A 190 -19.59 -54.52 2.51
C SER A 190 -19.66 -53.63 3.76
N GLU A 191 -19.68 -54.24 4.95
CA GLU A 191 -19.69 -53.52 6.23
C GLU A 191 -18.48 -52.58 6.38
N LYS A 192 -17.35 -52.94 5.74
CA LYS A 192 -16.15 -52.11 5.69
C LYS A 192 -16.35 -50.85 4.85
N THR A 193 -16.91 -50.97 3.64
CA THR A 193 -17.18 -49.84 2.74
C THR A 193 -18.19 -48.86 3.35
N LEU A 194 -19.19 -49.38 4.08
CA LEU A 194 -20.17 -48.56 4.80
C LEU A 194 -19.54 -47.78 5.96
N ASN A 195 -18.63 -48.40 6.73
CA ASN A 195 -17.88 -47.71 7.77
C ASN A 195 -16.91 -46.67 7.18
N ASP A 196 -16.19 -47.01 6.11
CA ASP A 196 -15.29 -46.08 5.41
C ASP A 196 -16.07 -44.87 4.85
N LEU A 197 -17.31 -45.06 4.36
CA LEU A 197 -18.21 -43.97 3.95
C LEU A 197 -18.61 -43.09 5.13
N ALA A 198 -18.99 -43.67 6.26
CA ALA A 198 -19.36 -42.91 7.46
C ALA A 198 -18.18 -42.06 7.97
N ASP A 199 -16.97 -42.62 8.00
CA ASP A 199 -15.75 -41.90 8.36
C ASP A 199 -15.44 -40.80 7.35
N ALA A 200 -15.60 -41.04 6.04
CA ALA A 200 -15.40 -40.04 5.01
C ALA A 200 -16.44 -38.89 5.09
N GLN A 201 -17.70 -39.20 5.40
CA GLN A 201 -18.75 -38.20 5.63
C GLN A 201 -18.47 -37.34 6.86
N ALA A 202 -18.07 -37.96 7.97
CA ALA A 202 -17.66 -37.25 9.18
C ALA A 202 -16.47 -36.32 8.88
N ARG A 203 -15.44 -36.84 8.21
CA ARG A 203 -14.26 -36.06 7.84
C ARG A 203 -14.59 -34.92 6.88
N PHE A 204 -15.47 -35.14 5.91
CA PHE A 204 -15.94 -34.11 4.98
C PHE A 204 -16.72 -32.99 5.71
N ALA A 205 -17.51 -33.35 6.73
CA ALA A 205 -18.18 -32.37 7.57
C ALA A 205 -17.18 -31.58 8.43
N ASP A 206 -16.18 -32.25 9.02
CA ASP A 206 -15.17 -31.63 9.88
C ASP A 206 -14.31 -30.60 9.15
N VAL A 207 -13.97 -30.85 7.88
CA VAL A 207 -13.20 -29.91 7.04
C VAL A 207 -14.06 -28.80 6.42
N GLY A 208 -15.36 -28.71 6.76
CA GLY A 208 -16.25 -27.68 6.22
C GLY A 208 -16.68 -27.91 4.77
N GLY A 209 -16.70 -29.17 4.31
CA GLY A 209 -17.02 -29.48 2.92
C GLY A 209 -18.42 -29.04 2.46
N TRP A 210 -19.39 -28.98 3.39
CA TRP A 210 -20.75 -28.51 3.13
C TRP A 210 -20.86 -26.98 2.95
N THR A 211 -19.93 -26.21 3.53
CA THR A 211 -19.92 -24.75 3.41
C THR A 211 -19.03 -24.26 2.28
N GLN A 212 -18.27 -25.15 1.61
CA GLN A 212 -17.26 -24.75 0.62
C GLN A 212 -17.80 -23.80 -0.46
N GLU A 213 -18.98 -24.08 -1.04
CA GLU A 213 -19.56 -23.20 -2.06
C GLU A 213 -19.92 -21.82 -1.50
N GLN A 214 -20.44 -21.78 -0.27
CA GLN A 214 -20.79 -20.53 0.42
C GLN A 214 -19.54 -19.72 0.76
N ASP A 215 -18.48 -20.39 1.21
CA ASP A 215 -17.20 -19.76 1.54
C ASP A 215 -16.54 -19.16 0.28
N VAL A 216 -16.59 -19.89 -0.84
CA VAL A 216 -16.12 -19.41 -2.14
C VAL A 216 -16.91 -18.18 -2.59
N ASP A 217 -18.23 -18.25 -2.56
CA ASP A 217 -19.09 -17.13 -2.98
C ASP A 217 -18.91 -15.91 -2.06
N LEU A 218 -18.73 -16.10 -0.75
CA LEU A 218 -18.48 -15.02 0.22
C LEU A 218 -17.14 -14.32 -0.06
N VAL A 219 -16.07 -15.09 -0.29
CA VAL A 219 -14.74 -14.53 -0.59
C VAL A 219 -14.75 -13.80 -1.95
N LEU A 220 -15.35 -14.39 -2.98
CA LEU A 220 -15.44 -13.76 -4.30
C LEU A 220 -16.29 -12.48 -4.24
N LYS A 221 -17.45 -12.50 -3.58
CA LYS A 221 -18.27 -11.31 -3.38
C LYS A 221 -17.51 -10.23 -2.61
N GLY A 222 -16.80 -10.60 -1.55
CA GLY A 222 -15.99 -9.68 -0.75
C GLY A 222 -14.86 -9.01 -1.54
N LEU A 223 -14.29 -9.71 -2.52
CA LEU A 223 -13.29 -9.18 -3.44
C LEU A 223 -13.88 -8.41 -4.64
N GLY A 224 -15.21 -8.26 -4.69
CA GLY A 224 -15.93 -7.44 -5.66
C GLY A 224 -16.42 -8.18 -6.91
N PHE A 225 -16.38 -9.51 -6.96
CA PHE A 225 -16.95 -10.28 -8.05
C PHE A 225 -18.49 -10.31 -7.98
N GLN A 226 -19.15 -10.21 -9.15
CA GLN A 226 -20.58 -10.43 -9.23
C GLN A 226 -20.90 -11.93 -9.28
N PRO A 227 -22.10 -12.38 -8.87
CA PRO A 227 -22.49 -13.79 -8.96
C PRO A 227 -22.37 -14.37 -10.37
N ALA A 228 -22.63 -13.55 -11.40
CA ALA A 228 -22.50 -13.95 -12.80
C ALA A 228 -21.04 -14.10 -13.27
N ASP A 229 -20.08 -13.52 -12.55
CA ASP A 229 -18.65 -13.59 -12.89
C ASP A 229 -18.02 -14.92 -12.47
N SER A 230 -18.62 -15.63 -11.50
CA SER A 230 -18.10 -16.90 -10.96
C SER A 230 -17.95 -17.99 -12.04
N ASP A 231 -18.84 -18.01 -13.03
CA ASP A 231 -18.88 -19.01 -14.10
C ASP A 231 -18.06 -18.61 -15.35
N ARG A 232 -17.49 -17.40 -15.35
CA ARG A 232 -16.68 -16.89 -16.46
C ARG A 232 -15.26 -17.46 -16.40
N LEU A 233 -14.59 -17.50 -17.56
CA LEU A 233 -13.21 -17.99 -17.65
C LEU A 233 -12.24 -16.97 -17.06
N CYS A 234 -11.21 -17.44 -16.33
CA CYS A 234 -10.17 -16.56 -15.78
C CYS A 234 -9.42 -15.75 -16.87
N SER A 235 -9.36 -16.27 -18.10
CA SER A 235 -8.75 -15.60 -19.26
C SER A 235 -9.49 -14.35 -19.72
N ASP A 236 -10.78 -14.22 -19.40
CA ASP A 236 -11.60 -13.08 -19.84
C ASP A 236 -11.41 -11.85 -18.96
N PHE A 237 -10.71 -12.00 -17.83
CA PHE A 237 -10.47 -10.97 -16.85
C PHE A 237 -9.13 -10.26 -17.07
N SER A 238 -9.10 -8.95 -16.80
CA SER A 238 -7.85 -8.17 -16.86
C SER A 238 -6.87 -8.61 -15.76
N GLY A 239 -5.59 -8.26 -15.89
CA GLY A 239 -4.55 -8.67 -14.92
C GLY A 239 -4.85 -8.29 -13.47
N GLY A 240 -5.53 -7.17 -13.23
CA GLY A 240 -5.95 -6.77 -11.88
C GLY A 240 -7.02 -7.70 -11.29
N TRP A 241 -7.97 -8.15 -12.10
CA TRP A 241 -8.96 -9.14 -11.70
C TRP A 241 -8.34 -10.53 -11.52
N GLN A 242 -7.37 -10.91 -12.36
CA GLN A 242 -6.63 -12.17 -12.17
C GLN A 242 -5.85 -12.19 -10.85
N MET A 243 -5.31 -11.05 -10.41
CA MET A 243 -4.73 -10.92 -9.08
C MET A 243 -5.77 -11.17 -7.99
N ARG A 244 -7.00 -10.64 -8.14
CA ARG A 244 -8.09 -10.90 -7.18
C ARG A 244 -8.47 -12.37 -7.12
N ILE A 245 -8.47 -13.08 -8.26
CA ILE A 245 -8.70 -14.54 -8.29
C ILE A 245 -7.58 -15.27 -7.55
N ALA A 246 -6.31 -14.89 -7.78
CA ALA A 246 -5.18 -15.47 -7.07
C ALA A 246 -5.22 -15.21 -5.55
N LEU A 247 -5.65 -14.01 -5.14
CA LEU A 247 -5.90 -13.67 -3.75
C LEU A 247 -7.05 -14.52 -3.17
N ALA A 248 -8.18 -14.65 -3.87
CA ALA A 248 -9.30 -15.48 -3.45
C ALA A 248 -8.86 -16.93 -3.20
N ARG A 249 -8.14 -17.51 -4.17
CA ARG A 249 -7.56 -18.86 -4.09
C ARG A 249 -6.67 -19.03 -2.87
N LEU A 250 -5.81 -18.05 -2.61
CA LEU A 250 -4.90 -18.07 -1.47
C LEU A 250 -5.65 -17.98 -0.13
N LEU A 251 -6.64 -17.08 -0.01
CA LEU A 251 -7.44 -16.91 1.20
C LEU A 251 -8.26 -18.16 1.52
N LEU A 252 -8.82 -18.81 0.50
CA LEU A 252 -9.58 -20.06 0.61
C LEU A 252 -8.69 -21.27 0.95
N SER A 253 -7.42 -21.23 0.57
CA SER A 253 -6.46 -22.30 0.91
C SER A 253 -6.06 -22.34 2.40
N GLN A 254 -6.44 -21.31 3.17
CA GLN A 254 -6.22 -21.11 4.61
C GLN A 254 -4.84 -21.59 5.12
N PRO A 255 -3.72 -21.02 4.61
CA PRO A 255 -2.38 -21.38 5.08
C PRO A 255 -2.12 -20.96 6.52
N ASP A 256 -1.32 -21.73 7.26
CA ASP A 256 -0.88 -21.39 8.62
C ASP A 256 -0.03 -20.10 8.67
N LEU A 257 0.73 -19.83 7.59
CA LEU A 257 1.47 -18.59 7.39
C LEU A 257 1.07 -17.97 6.04
N LEU A 258 0.34 -16.85 6.11
CA LEU A 258 -0.11 -16.08 4.95
C LEU A 258 0.84 -14.91 4.68
N MET A 259 1.46 -14.89 3.50
CA MET A 259 2.37 -13.83 3.06
C MET A 259 1.75 -13.07 1.89
N LEU A 260 1.56 -11.75 2.03
CA LEU A 260 0.94 -10.90 1.03
C LEU A 260 1.88 -9.75 0.65
N ASP A 261 2.21 -9.63 -0.63
CA ASP A 261 3.05 -8.56 -1.18
C ASP A 261 2.20 -7.52 -1.92
N GLU A 262 1.89 -6.41 -1.25
CA GLU A 262 1.08 -5.29 -1.76
C GLU A 262 -0.28 -5.72 -2.36
N PRO A 263 -1.15 -6.40 -1.59
CA PRO A 263 -2.42 -6.92 -2.11
C PRO A 263 -3.44 -5.82 -2.44
N SER A 264 -3.29 -4.61 -1.91
CA SER A 264 -4.26 -3.50 -2.04
C SER A 264 -4.20 -2.78 -3.40
N ASN A 265 -3.10 -2.86 -4.14
CA ASN A 265 -2.87 -2.07 -5.37
C ASN A 265 -3.88 -2.30 -6.50
N HIS A 266 -4.61 -3.42 -6.47
CA HIS A 266 -5.61 -3.77 -7.48
C HIS A 266 -7.02 -3.94 -6.88
N LEU A 267 -7.20 -3.51 -5.62
CA LEU A 267 -8.45 -3.60 -4.88
C LEU A 267 -9.09 -2.21 -4.79
N ASP A 268 -10.39 -2.16 -5.05
CA ASP A 268 -11.20 -0.98 -4.76
C ASP A 268 -11.35 -0.79 -3.23
N SER A 269 -11.88 0.37 -2.81
CA SER A 269 -12.04 0.67 -1.38
C SER A 269 -12.87 -0.38 -0.63
N SER A 270 -13.95 -0.86 -1.24
CA SER A 270 -14.82 -1.90 -0.65
C SER A 270 -14.09 -3.22 -0.43
N ALA A 271 -13.36 -3.71 -1.44
CA ALA A 271 -12.60 -4.95 -1.34
C ALA A 271 -11.42 -4.82 -0.37
N ARG A 272 -10.82 -3.63 -0.25
CA ARG A 272 -9.78 -3.35 0.74
C ARG A 272 -10.31 -3.39 2.16
N ASP A 273 -11.45 -2.77 2.43
CA ASP A 273 -12.09 -2.81 3.75
C ASP A 273 -12.53 -4.23 4.11
N TRP A 274 -13.14 -4.97 3.17
CA TRP A 274 -13.49 -6.37 3.38
C TRP A 274 -12.24 -7.22 3.67
N LEU A 275 -11.17 -7.06 2.89
CA LEU A 275 -9.92 -7.78 3.10
C LEU A 275 -9.33 -7.46 4.48
N ALA A 276 -9.38 -6.20 4.91
CA ALA A 276 -8.90 -5.79 6.23
C ALA A 276 -9.65 -6.53 7.36
N THR A 277 -10.98 -6.61 7.26
CA THR A 277 -11.82 -7.35 8.22
C THR A 277 -11.63 -8.86 8.14
N TYR A 278 -11.39 -9.40 6.94
CA TYR A 278 -11.08 -10.82 6.77
C TYR A 278 -9.75 -11.17 7.45
N LEU A 279 -8.71 -10.37 7.20
CA LEU A 279 -7.37 -10.57 7.78
C LEU A 279 -7.33 -10.36 9.29
N SER A 280 -8.15 -9.46 9.85
CA SER A 280 -8.22 -9.26 11.31
C SER A 280 -8.73 -10.50 12.05
N ASN A 281 -9.63 -11.26 11.41
CA ASN A 281 -10.24 -12.48 11.96
C ASN A 281 -9.52 -13.78 11.55
N TYR A 282 -8.44 -13.66 10.79
CA TYR A 282 -7.67 -14.79 10.32
C TYR A 282 -7.01 -15.56 11.46
N GLN A 283 -7.15 -16.89 11.46
CA GLN A 283 -6.66 -17.75 12.55
C GLN A 283 -5.16 -18.08 12.45
N GLY A 284 -4.56 -17.94 11.26
CA GLY A 284 -3.13 -18.17 11.04
C GLY A 284 -2.25 -16.94 11.33
N SER A 285 -0.95 -17.09 11.11
CA SER A 285 -0.01 -15.96 11.13
C SER A 285 -0.04 -15.21 9.80
N ILE A 286 0.11 -13.88 9.84
CA ILE A 286 0.11 -13.02 8.64
C ILE A 286 1.42 -12.25 8.55
N LEU A 287 1.98 -12.17 7.35
CA LEU A 287 3.03 -11.24 6.93
C LEU A 287 2.51 -10.40 5.78
N LEU A 288 2.13 -9.16 6.07
CA LEU A 288 1.54 -8.23 5.11
C LEU A 288 2.53 -7.13 4.78
N VAL A 289 3.02 -7.09 3.54
CA VAL A 289 3.69 -5.92 2.98
C VAL A 289 2.62 -5.04 2.35
N SER A 290 2.47 -3.83 2.86
CA SER A 290 1.49 -2.87 2.33
C SER A 290 1.95 -1.44 2.64
N HIS A 291 1.65 -0.51 1.75
CA HIS A 291 1.67 0.92 2.04
C HIS A 291 0.32 1.48 2.50
N ASP A 292 -0.76 0.70 2.38
CA ASP A 292 -2.11 1.11 2.76
C ASP A 292 -2.28 1.15 4.29
N VAL A 293 -2.43 2.35 4.83
CA VAL A 293 -2.60 2.64 6.27
C VAL A 293 -3.88 2.02 6.82
N ALA A 294 -4.98 2.06 6.08
CA ALA A 294 -6.27 1.55 6.54
C ALA A 294 -6.27 0.02 6.62
N LEU A 295 -5.59 -0.63 5.67
CA LEU A 295 -5.38 -2.08 5.71
C LEU A 295 -4.49 -2.48 6.88
N LEU A 296 -3.35 -1.80 7.06
CA LEU A 296 -2.42 -2.09 8.15
C LEU A 296 -3.04 -1.84 9.53
N SER A 297 -3.76 -0.73 9.72
CA SER A 297 -4.32 -0.39 11.04
C SER A 297 -5.34 -1.41 11.54
N LYS A 298 -6.11 -2.03 10.64
CA LYS A 298 -7.13 -3.03 10.96
C LYS A 298 -6.59 -4.47 10.95
N ALA A 299 -5.73 -4.82 9.99
CA ALA A 299 -5.35 -6.22 9.76
C ALA A 299 -4.22 -6.71 10.68
N VAL A 300 -3.27 -5.86 11.06
CA VAL A 300 -2.04 -6.29 11.77
C VAL A 300 -2.00 -5.84 13.22
N ASN A 301 -1.27 -6.57 14.06
CA ASN A 301 -1.08 -6.28 15.48
C ASN A 301 0.37 -5.97 15.87
N SER A 302 1.32 -6.19 14.95
CA SER A 302 2.73 -5.86 15.11
C SER A 302 3.25 -5.26 13.81
N ILE A 303 4.25 -4.38 13.90
CA ILE A 303 4.85 -3.71 12.73
C ILE A 303 6.35 -4.04 12.68
N ALA A 304 6.84 -4.38 11.49
CA ALA A 304 8.26 -4.55 11.21
C ALA A 304 8.68 -3.49 10.18
N GLU A 305 9.51 -2.54 10.60
CA GLU A 305 10.05 -1.52 9.72
C GLU A 305 11.38 -1.96 9.10
N VAL A 306 11.45 -1.99 7.77
CA VAL A 306 12.70 -2.19 7.03
C VAL A 306 13.30 -0.83 6.71
N SER A 307 14.39 -0.47 7.41
CA SER A 307 15.03 0.85 7.33
C SER A 307 16.55 0.70 7.41
N GLY A 308 17.30 1.38 6.54
CA GLY A 308 18.77 1.40 6.62
C GLY A 308 19.46 0.03 6.54
N GLN A 309 18.90 -0.91 5.76
CA GLN A 309 19.36 -2.31 5.63
C GLN A 309 19.07 -3.19 6.86
N THR A 310 18.44 -2.67 7.91
CA THR A 310 18.07 -3.43 9.10
C THR A 310 16.55 -3.56 9.23
N LEU A 311 16.11 -4.48 10.09
CA LEU A 311 14.71 -4.68 10.43
C LEU A 311 14.48 -4.26 11.89
N ILE A 312 13.57 -3.32 12.12
CA ILE A 312 13.18 -2.89 13.45
C ILE A 312 11.77 -3.39 13.75
N GLN A 313 11.60 -4.08 14.87
CA GLN A 313 10.35 -4.73 15.24
C GLN A 313 9.61 -3.93 16.31
N TYR A 314 8.30 -3.79 16.13
CA TYR A 314 7.37 -3.15 17.07
C TYR A 314 6.28 -4.18 17.39
N VAL A 315 6.48 -4.91 18.49
CA VAL A 315 5.59 -5.98 18.93
C VAL A 315 4.36 -5.38 19.62
N SER A 316 3.17 -5.92 19.33
CA SER A 316 1.91 -5.49 19.96
C SER A 316 1.63 -3.99 19.82
N CYS A 317 1.90 -3.47 18.63
CA CYS A 317 1.84 -2.05 18.32
C CYS A 317 0.91 -1.81 17.13
N SER A 318 -0.10 -0.95 17.33
CA SER A 318 -0.94 -0.47 16.23
C SER A 318 -0.15 0.47 15.31
N TYR A 319 -0.62 0.65 14.09
CA TYR A 319 0.05 1.52 13.12
C TYR A 319 0.22 2.97 13.63
N GLU A 320 -0.78 3.50 14.33
CA GLU A 320 -0.74 4.85 14.93
C GLU A 320 0.31 4.96 16.04
N LYS A 321 0.37 3.96 16.93
CA LYS A 321 1.38 3.90 17.98
C LYS A 321 2.78 3.79 17.38
N TYR A 322 2.94 2.99 16.32
CA TYR A 322 4.19 2.89 15.56
C TYR A 322 4.66 4.26 15.06
N LEU A 323 3.78 5.07 14.46
CA LEU A 323 4.13 6.42 13.99
C LEU A 323 4.60 7.30 15.14
N SER A 324 3.88 7.30 16.27
CA SER A 324 4.25 8.10 17.44
C SER A 324 5.62 7.68 18.02
N GLU A 325 5.89 6.38 18.09
CA GLU A 325 7.16 5.85 18.60
C GLU A 325 8.32 6.10 17.64
N LYS A 326 8.06 6.03 16.33
CA LYS A 326 9.02 6.42 15.29
C LYS A 326 9.39 7.89 15.41
N GLU A 327 8.42 8.79 15.57
CA GLU A 327 8.68 10.21 15.79
C GLU A 327 9.47 10.47 17.08
N PHE A 328 9.11 9.79 18.17
CA PHE A 328 9.82 9.91 19.43
C PHE A 328 11.28 9.43 19.30
N ARG A 329 11.51 8.32 18.60
CA ARG A 329 12.83 7.77 18.32
C ARG A 329 13.65 8.71 17.43
N ALA A 330 13.03 9.29 16.40
CA ALA A 330 13.65 10.29 15.54
C ALA A 330 14.10 11.53 16.34
N LYS A 331 13.22 12.07 17.18
CA LYS A 331 13.51 13.21 18.06
C LYS A 331 14.63 12.89 19.05
N SER A 332 14.58 11.72 19.68
CA SER A 332 15.59 11.28 20.64
C SER A 332 16.97 11.10 19.99
N ALA A 333 17.02 10.47 18.81
CA ALA A 333 18.25 10.31 18.04
C ALA A 333 18.84 11.66 17.60
N MET A 334 18.00 12.60 17.17
CA MET A 334 18.43 13.94 16.80
C MET A 334 18.95 14.73 18.01
N ALA A 335 18.29 14.62 19.17
CA ALA A 335 18.75 15.26 20.41
C ALA A 335 20.08 14.68 20.90
N GLU A 336 20.29 13.36 20.80
CA GLU A 336 21.56 12.71 21.12
C GLU A 336 22.67 13.17 20.17
N TYR A 337 22.38 13.20 18.86
CA TYR A 337 23.28 13.73 17.84
C TYR A 337 23.71 15.18 18.14
N GLU A 338 22.75 16.07 18.42
CA GLU A 338 23.05 17.46 18.78
C GLU A 338 23.90 17.58 20.04
N ARG A 339 23.66 16.73 21.06
CA ARG A 339 24.48 16.69 22.27
C ARG A 339 25.90 16.25 21.94
N ASN A 340 26.07 15.20 21.13
CA ASN A 340 27.38 14.69 20.71
C ASN A 340 28.16 15.73 19.88
N VAL A 341 27.48 16.44 18.97
CA VAL A 341 28.09 17.52 18.18
C VAL A 341 28.52 18.69 19.06
N LYS A 342 27.67 19.13 20.00
CA LYS A 342 28.02 20.20 20.96
C LYS A 342 29.18 19.79 21.87
N GLU A 343 29.22 18.55 22.32
CA GLU A 343 30.31 18.01 23.13
C GLU A 343 31.62 17.97 22.32
N ALA A 344 31.58 17.47 21.09
CA ALA A 344 32.74 17.46 20.20
C ALA A 344 33.25 18.86 19.90
N ALA A 345 32.37 19.83 19.66
CA ALA A 345 32.75 21.23 19.48
C ALA A 345 33.45 21.80 20.72
N ARG A 346 32.93 21.54 21.93
CA ARG A 346 33.56 21.97 23.19
C ARG A 346 34.91 21.31 23.43
N LEU A 347 35.05 20.03 23.08
CA LEU A 347 36.33 19.32 23.15
C LEU A 347 37.33 19.90 22.14
N GLN A 348 36.88 20.25 20.93
CA GLN A 348 37.71 20.86 19.89
C GLN A 348 38.19 22.26 20.30
N GLU A 349 37.32 23.13 20.82
CA GLU A 349 37.70 24.47 21.32
C GLU A 349 38.78 24.39 22.42
N PHE A 350 38.70 23.37 23.29
CA PHE A 350 39.70 23.15 24.32
C PHE A 350 41.05 22.72 23.72
N VAL A 351 41.03 21.86 22.71
CA VAL A 351 42.21 21.43 21.96
C VAL A 351 42.84 22.64 21.25
N ASP A 352 42.05 23.47 20.59
CA ASP A 352 42.53 24.64 19.85
C ASP A 352 43.14 25.69 20.79
N LYS A 353 42.54 25.88 21.99
CA LYS A 353 42.99 26.88 22.98
C LYS A 353 44.22 26.43 23.80
N PHE A 354 44.36 25.14 24.08
CA PHE A 354 45.39 24.62 24.99
C PHE A 354 46.39 23.66 24.34
N GLY A 355 46.24 23.35 23.06
CA GLY A 355 47.13 22.45 22.30
C GLY A 355 48.56 22.96 22.17
N ALA A 356 48.77 24.28 22.19
CA ALA A 356 50.10 24.90 22.11
C ALA A 356 50.81 25.06 23.48
N SER A 357 50.15 24.70 24.60
CA SER A 357 50.69 24.90 25.95
C SER A 357 51.39 23.63 26.48
N ALA A 358 52.67 23.75 26.83
CA ALA A 358 53.51 22.64 27.30
C ALA A 358 52.99 21.92 28.56
N THR A 359 52.22 22.59 29.42
CA THR A 359 51.67 22.01 30.66
C THR A 359 50.33 21.32 30.49
N LYS A 360 49.59 21.57 29.39
CA LYS A 360 48.25 21.00 29.13
C LYS A 360 48.19 20.11 27.89
N ALA A 361 49.30 19.95 27.16
CA ALA A 361 49.40 19.13 25.95
C ALA A 361 48.92 17.67 26.13
N ALA A 362 49.25 17.03 27.26
CA ALA A 362 48.80 15.65 27.54
C ALA A 362 47.27 15.54 27.69
N SER A 363 46.60 16.58 28.22
CA SER A 363 45.15 16.64 28.37
C SER A 363 44.44 17.00 27.05
N ALA A 364 45.09 17.79 26.19
CA ALA A 364 44.60 18.06 24.84
C ALA A 364 44.67 16.79 23.97
N GLN A 365 45.76 16.02 24.04
CA GLN A 365 45.92 14.77 23.30
C GLN A 365 44.90 13.68 23.69
N SER A 366 44.51 13.58 24.97
CA SER A 366 43.49 12.62 25.39
C SER A 366 42.10 12.96 24.84
N ARG A 367 41.78 14.25 24.73
CA ARG A 367 40.51 14.74 24.15
C ARG A 367 40.47 14.60 22.62
N VAL A 368 41.60 14.76 21.92
CA VAL A 368 41.71 14.43 20.49
C VAL A 368 41.37 12.97 20.23
N LYS A 369 41.91 12.05 21.04
CA LYS A 369 41.56 10.62 20.95
C LYS A 369 40.09 10.35 21.25
N MET A 370 39.47 11.13 22.14
CA MET A 370 38.04 11.03 22.45
C MET A 370 37.16 11.47 21.27
N ILE A 371 37.53 12.57 20.59
CA ILE A 371 36.86 13.03 19.36
C ILE A 371 37.02 11.98 18.23
N GLU A 372 38.22 11.44 18.04
CA GLU A 372 38.47 10.37 17.06
C GLU A 372 37.67 9.09 17.36
N LYS A 373 37.52 8.74 18.64
CA LYS A 373 36.68 7.62 19.08
C LYS A 373 35.20 7.88 18.80
N MET A 374 34.69 9.07 19.14
CA MET A 374 33.32 9.48 18.82
C MET A 374 33.04 9.46 17.31
N ARG A 375 34.02 9.83 16.49
CA ARG A 375 33.94 9.76 15.02
C ARG A 375 33.95 8.32 14.51
N LYS A 376 34.80 7.44 15.07
CA LYS A 376 34.84 6.01 14.70
C LYS A 376 33.57 5.25 15.10
N GLU A 377 32.92 5.66 16.19
CA GLU A 377 31.65 5.09 16.66
C GLU A 377 30.42 5.61 15.89
N GLY A 378 30.60 6.50 14.90
CA GLY A 378 29.50 7.08 14.13
C GLY A 378 28.59 8.04 14.92
N LYS A 379 28.96 8.42 16.15
CA LYS A 379 28.17 9.31 17.03
C LYS A 379 28.12 10.77 16.55
N LEU A 380 29.02 11.12 15.64
CA LEU A 380 29.14 12.44 15.00
C LEU A 380 28.61 12.45 13.57
N ASP A 381 28.19 11.30 13.05
CA ASP A 381 27.50 11.22 11.78
C ASP A 381 26.01 11.52 12.02
N PRO A 382 25.35 12.30 11.13
CA PRO A 382 23.93 12.53 11.26
C PRO A 382 23.21 11.16 11.26
N PRO A 383 22.19 10.98 12.12
CA PRO A 383 21.41 9.75 12.10
C PRO A 383 20.93 9.51 10.66
N PRO A 384 20.91 8.25 10.18
CA PRO A 384 20.56 7.95 8.80
C PRO A 384 19.23 8.64 8.44
N LEU A 385 19.13 9.19 7.23
CA LEU A 385 17.94 9.91 6.75
C LEU A 385 16.64 9.15 7.03
N SER A 386 16.68 7.81 7.00
CA SER A 386 15.55 6.94 7.29
C SER A 386 15.03 6.98 8.75
N VAL A 387 15.80 7.53 9.69
CA VAL A 387 15.43 7.79 11.10
C VAL A 387 15.01 9.24 11.31
N VAL A 388 15.47 10.18 10.48
CA VAL A 388 15.29 11.63 10.65
C VAL A 388 14.22 12.22 9.75
N GLU A 389 13.81 11.51 8.69
CA GLU A 389 12.81 12.00 7.75
C GLU A 389 11.50 12.31 8.47
N LYS A 390 11.30 13.60 8.79
CA LYS A 390 10.09 14.28 8.34
C LYS A 390 9.87 13.77 6.93
N ARG A 391 8.78 13.02 6.72
CA ARG A 391 8.39 12.48 5.39
C ARG A 391 8.80 13.52 4.34
N TRP A 392 9.66 13.15 3.39
CA TRP A 392 9.86 14.01 2.23
C TRP A 392 8.47 14.18 1.62
N LYS A 393 7.88 15.37 1.80
CA LYS A 393 6.60 15.71 1.21
C LYS A 393 6.85 16.22 -0.21
N PRO A 394 6.42 15.50 -1.25
CA PRO A 394 6.49 16.02 -2.59
C PRO A 394 5.65 17.30 -2.66
N SER A 395 6.10 18.27 -3.45
CA SER A 395 5.37 19.53 -3.61
C SER A 395 4.94 19.66 -5.05
N LEU A 396 3.64 19.51 -5.29
CA LEU A 396 3.04 19.70 -6.60
C LEU A 396 2.53 21.13 -6.73
N VAL A 397 3.05 21.86 -7.72
CA VAL A 397 2.56 23.20 -8.06
C VAL A 397 1.96 23.13 -9.46
N LEU A 398 0.65 23.25 -9.53
CA LEU A 398 -0.07 23.34 -10.80
C LEU A 398 -0.01 24.77 -11.36
N PRO A 399 0.19 24.95 -12.67
CA PRO A 399 0.20 26.25 -13.32
C PRO A 399 -1.18 26.90 -13.24
N ASN A 400 -1.22 28.23 -13.10
CA ASN A 400 -2.48 28.95 -13.06
C ASN A 400 -3.28 28.73 -14.36
N PRO A 401 -4.60 28.53 -14.27
CA PRO A 401 -5.44 28.38 -15.45
C PRO A 401 -5.38 29.67 -16.30
N PRO A 402 -5.28 29.57 -17.63
CA PRO A 402 -5.48 30.73 -18.49
C PRO A 402 -6.86 31.34 -18.28
N LYS A 403 -6.94 32.66 -18.42
CA LYS A 403 -8.20 33.39 -18.28
C LYS A 403 -9.22 32.86 -19.29
N SER A 404 -10.39 32.46 -18.79
CA SER A 404 -11.48 31.94 -19.62
C SER A 404 -12.42 33.08 -20.01
N ILE A 405 -12.95 33.05 -21.23
CA ILE A 405 -14.00 33.97 -21.68
C ILE A 405 -15.35 33.31 -21.44
N GLY A 406 -16.13 33.86 -20.50
CA GLY A 406 -17.46 33.37 -20.14
C GLY A 406 -17.47 32.40 -18.95
N GLU A 407 -18.66 32.11 -18.44
CA GLU A 407 -18.85 31.30 -17.23
C GLU A 407 -18.86 29.78 -17.50
N LYS A 408 -19.09 29.36 -18.74
CA LYS A 408 -19.22 27.93 -19.13
C LYS A 408 -17.97 27.46 -19.87
N LEU A 409 -17.37 26.36 -19.39
CA LEU A 409 -16.21 25.73 -20.00
C LEU A 409 -16.61 24.60 -20.95
N LEU A 410 -17.54 23.75 -20.50
CA LEU A 410 -18.01 22.59 -21.26
C LEU A 410 -19.46 22.29 -20.90
N VAL A 411 -20.27 22.03 -21.93
CA VAL A 411 -21.68 21.64 -21.78
C VAL A 411 -21.96 20.34 -22.52
N LEU A 412 -22.61 19.41 -21.83
CA LEU A 412 -23.28 18.26 -22.43
C LEU A 412 -24.79 18.53 -22.41
N GLU A 413 -25.44 18.45 -23.57
CA GLU A 413 -26.90 18.58 -23.72
C GLU A 413 -27.49 17.28 -24.25
N LYS A 414 -28.41 16.68 -23.46
CA LYS A 414 -29.11 15.43 -23.77
C LYS A 414 -28.19 14.33 -24.32
N ALA A 415 -27.04 14.16 -23.66
CA ALA A 415 -25.99 13.27 -24.13
C ALA A 415 -26.28 11.80 -23.77
N ASP A 416 -26.33 10.93 -24.78
CA ASP A 416 -26.36 9.48 -24.60
C ASP A 416 -24.95 8.94 -24.84
N ILE A 417 -24.44 8.16 -23.89
CA ILE A 417 -23.05 7.71 -23.85
C ILE A 417 -22.99 6.19 -23.76
N GLY A 418 -22.24 5.55 -24.66
CA GLY A 418 -22.01 4.11 -24.68
C GLY A 418 -20.91 3.73 -25.68
N TYR A 419 -20.50 2.46 -25.68
CA TYR A 419 -19.38 1.97 -26.49
C TYR A 419 -19.75 1.62 -27.95
N GLY A 420 -21.03 1.72 -28.33
CA GLY A 420 -21.47 1.62 -29.73
C GLY A 420 -21.54 0.20 -30.33
N ASP A 421 -21.17 -0.84 -29.58
CA ASP A 421 -21.11 -2.23 -30.05
C ASP A 421 -22.48 -2.96 -30.05
N GLY A 422 -23.59 -2.22 -30.21
CA GLY A 422 -24.95 -2.76 -30.10
C GLY A 422 -25.44 -3.01 -28.67
N SER A 423 -24.65 -2.64 -27.66
CA SER A 423 -25.05 -2.60 -26.26
C SER A 423 -25.90 -1.35 -25.96
N PRO A 424 -26.85 -1.42 -25.00
CA PRO A 424 -27.63 -0.26 -24.59
C PRO A 424 -26.71 0.86 -24.05
N PRO A 425 -27.09 2.14 -24.25
CA PRO A 425 -26.33 3.26 -23.70
C PRO A 425 -26.19 3.12 -22.19
N ILE A 426 -24.98 3.31 -21.68
CA ILE A 426 -24.66 3.22 -20.24
C ILE A 426 -25.25 4.43 -19.53
N LEU A 427 -25.24 5.58 -20.19
CA LEU A 427 -25.81 6.81 -19.68
C LEU A 427 -26.74 7.42 -20.73
N VAL A 428 -27.89 7.93 -20.30
CA VAL A 428 -28.97 8.41 -21.18
C VAL A 428 -29.41 9.81 -20.76
N GLY A 429 -29.49 10.74 -21.71
CA GLY A 429 -30.07 12.06 -21.52
C GLY A 429 -29.30 12.94 -20.54
N ILE A 430 -27.97 12.89 -20.52
CA ILE A 430 -27.17 13.67 -19.57
C ILE A 430 -27.16 15.15 -19.96
N ASP A 431 -27.59 15.99 -19.02
CA ASP A 431 -27.40 17.43 -19.04
C ASP A 431 -26.37 17.83 -17.96
N LEU A 432 -25.18 18.25 -18.38
CA LEU A 432 -24.08 18.63 -17.48
C LEU A 432 -23.44 19.93 -17.96
N VAL A 433 -23.41 20.94 -17.09
CA VAL A 433 -22.76 22.24 -17.34
C VAL A 433 -21.58 22.40 -16.40
N VAL A 434 -20.37 22.38 -16.93
CA VAL A 434 -19.14 22.66 -16.18
C VAL A 434 -18.86 24.16 -16.25
N LYS A 435 -19.03 24.84 -15.12
CA LYS A 435 -18.79 26.29 -14.97
C LYS A 435 -17.39 26.58 -14.43
N CYS A 436 -16.85 27.76 -14.73
CA CYS A 436 -15.58 28.23 -14.15
C CYS A 436 -15.65 28.29 -12.61
N GLY A 437 -14.62 27.81 -11.91
CA GLY A 437 -14.58 27.72 -10.44
C GLY A 437 -15.34 26.50 -9.87
N MET A 438 -15.91 25.64 -10.71
CA MET A 438 -16.61 24.44 -10.28
C MET A 438 -15.60 23.34 -9.89
N LYS A 439 -15.71 22.83 -8.67
CA LYS A 439 -15.02 21.61 -8.22
C LYS A 439 -16.06 20.52 -8.03
N LEU A 440 -16.18 19.66 -9.04
CA LEU A 440 -17.15 18.58 -9.10
C LEU A 440 -16.50 17.25 -8.73
N ILE A 441 -17.08 16.54 -7.78
CA ILE A 441 -16.77 15.12 -7.56
C ILE A 441 -17.87 14.25 -8.15
N LEU A 442 -17.50 13.27 -8.96
CA LEU A 442 -18.39 12.27 -9.55
C LEU A 442 -18.35 11.00 -8.70
N ARG A 443 -19.51 10.57 -8.24
CA ARG A 443 -19.72 9.45 -7.33
C ARG A 443 -20.81 8.54 -7.92
N GLY A 444 -20.72 7.24 -7.66
CA GLY A 444 -21.57 6.24 -8.33
C GLY A 444 -21.07 4.83 -8.00
N PRO A 445 -21.90 3.78 -8.06
CA PRO A 445 -21.43 2.41 -7.95
C PRO A 445 -20.46 2.07 -9.10
N ASN A 446 -19.63 1.05 -8.91
CA ASN A 446 -18.74 0.57 -9.96
C ASN A 446 -19.56 0.05 -11.14
N GLY A 447 -19.15 0.39 -12.36
CA GLY A 447 -19.92 0.09 -13.56
C GLY A 447 -21.07 1.06 -13.87
N ALA A 448 -21.34 2.08 -13.04
CA ALA A 448 -22.36 3.08 -13.32
C ALA A 448 -22.05 4.03 -14.50
N GLY A 449 -20.85 3.95 -15.09
CA GLY A 449 -20.44 4.78 -16.22
C GLY A 449 -19.63 6.04 -15.88
N LYS A 450 -19.07 6.17 -14.67
CA LYS A 450 -18.24 7.33 -14.25
C LYS A 450 -17.07 7.60 -15.20
N SER A 451 -16.23 6.59 -15.46
CA SER A 451 -15.11 6.71 -16.39
C SER A 451 -15.58 6.91 -17.83
N THR A 452 -16.73 6.33 -18.20
CA THR A 452 -17.38 6.56 -19.50
C THR A 452 -17.82 8.03 -19.66
N LEU A 453 -18.36 8.64 -18.61
CA LEU A 453 -18.70 10.07 -18.58
C LEU A 453 -17.45 10.95 -18.70
N LEU A 454 -16.38 10.64 -17.97
CA LEU A 454 -15.09 11.34 -18.12
C LEU A 454 -14.52 11.18 -19.55
N ALA A 455 -14.65 10.00 -20.16
CA ALA A 455 -14.23 9.77 -21.54
C ALA A 455 -15.03 10.62 -22.54
N ALA A 456 -16.33 10.79 -22.33
CA ALA A 456 -17.16 11.70 -23.13
C ALA A 456 -16.78 13.17 -22.92
N LEU A 457 -16.54 13.58 -21.67
CA LEU A 457 -16.06 14.93 -21.33
C LEU A 457 -14.71 15.26 -21.98
N ARG A 458 -13.84 14.26 -22.11
CA ARG A 458 -12.53 14.36 -22.77
C ARG A 458 -12.60 14.48 -24.30
N GLY A 459 -13.70 14.08 -24.93
CA GLY A 459 -13.77 13.93 -26.40
C GLY A 459 -13.17 12.61 -26.93
N LYS A 460 -12.56 11.81 -26.02
CA LYS A 460 -12.52 10.33 -26.01
C LYS A 460 -13.45 9.56 -26.94
N LEU A 461 -14.71 9.64 -26.53
CA LEU A 461 -15.79 8.73 -26.86
C LEU A 461 -16.86 9.57 -27.56
N PRO A 462 -17.22 9.26 -28.82
CA PRO A 462 -18.28 9.97 -29.51
C PRO A 462 -19.62 9.73 -28.79
N LEU A 463 -20.43 10.77 -28.70
CA LEU A 463 -21.77 10.67 -28.15
C LEU A 463 -22.67 9.87 -29.11
N LEU A 464 -23.51 8.98 -28.57
CA LEU A 464 -24.50 8.24 -29.36
C LEU A 464 -25.67 9.16 -29.76
N ALA A 465 -26.05 10.07 -28.86
CA ALA A 465 -27.01 11.14 -29.09
C ALA A 465 -26.65 12.38 -28.23
N GLY A 466 -27.23 13.53 -28.55
CA GLY A 466 -26.97 14.79 -27.85
C GLY A 466 -25.87 15.65 -28.45
N LYS A 467 -25.42 16.66 -27.71
CA LYS A 467 -24.39 17.61 -28.15
C LYS A 467 -23.36 17.87 -27.04
N ARG A 468 -22.10 18.02 -27.45
CA ARG A 468 -20.99 18.48 -26.63
C ARG A 468 -20.55 19.85 -27.14
N ILE A 469 -20.67 20.87 -26.29
CA ILE A 469 -20.33 22.26 -26.60
C ILE A 469 -19.12 22.63 -25.74
N GLU A 470 -18.01 22.96 -26.38
CA GLU A 470 -16.77 23.40 -25.73
C GLU A 470 -16.58 24.90 -25.88
N ASN A 471 -15.92 25.51 -24.90
CA ASN A 471 -15.42 26.88 -25.04
C ASN A 471 -14.19 26.90 -25.97
N ASP A 472 -14.06 27.92 -26.83
CA ASP A 472 -12.94 28.06 -27.78
C ASP A 472 -11.56 28.14 -27.10
N GLN A 473 -11.51 28.53 -25.81
CA GLN A 473 -10.29 28.59 -25.01
C GLN A 473 -10.12 27.39 -24.06
N LEU A 474 -10.93 26.34 -24.22
CA LEU A 474 -10.88 25.17 -23.35
C LEU A 474 -9.53 24.44 -23.47
N ARG A 475 -8.81 24.36 -22.35
CA ARG A 475 -7.60 23.54 -22.22
C ARG A 475 -7.87 22.41 -21.23
N LEU A 476 -7.81 21.17 -21.69
CA LEU A 476 -8.06 19.98 -20.89
C LEU A 476 -6.75 19.44 -20.31
N GLY A 477 -6.70 19.31 -18.99
CA GLY A 477 -5.69 18.52 -18.28
C GLY A 477 -6.29 17.20 -17.86
N VAL A 478 -5.80 16.09 -18.39
CA VAL A 478 -6.36 14.75 -18.12
C VAL A 478 -5.36 13.92 -17.33
N PHE A 479 -5.81 13.36 -16.22
CA PHE A 479 -5.07 12.38 -15.45
C PHE A 479 -5.93 11.12 -15.30
N THR A 480 -5.61 10.09 -16.09
CA THR A 480 -6.35 8.82 -16.12
C THR A 480 -5.55 7.71 -15.48
N GLN A 481 -6.24 6.69 -14.97
CA GLN A 481 -5.62 5.49 -14.39
C GLN A 481 -4.58 4.85 -15.33
N ASP A 482 -4.86 4.78 -16.64
CA ASP A 482 -3.96 4.15 -17.61
C ASP A 482 -2.78 5.03 -18.05
N LEU A 483 -2.75 6.32 -17.67
CA LEU A 483 -1.78 7.28 -18.22
C LEU A 483 -0.33 6.88 -17.94
N ALA A 484 -0.07 6.29 -16.76
CA ALA A 484 1.26 5.80 -16.40
C ALA A 484 1.68 4.53 -17.17
N GLN A 485 0.71 3.75 -17.65
CA GLN A 485 0.93 2.52 -18.41
C GLN A 485 1.05 2.78 -19.92
N GLU A 486 0.38 3.84 -20.41
CA GLU A 486 0.45 4.30 -21.81
C GLU A 486 1.75 5.06 -22.13
N LEU A 487 2.62 5.34 -21.14
CA LEU A 487 3.89 6.04 -21.38
C LEU A 487 4.81 5.25 -22.31
N ASP A 488 5.47 5.95 -23.24
CA ASP A 488 6.50 5.35 -24.09
C ASP A 488 7.69 4.91 -23.25
N VAL A 489 7.84 3.59 -23.12
CA VAL A 489 8.89 2.92 -22.35
C VAL A 489 10.29 3.10 -22.95
N THR A 490 10.40 3.48 -24.23
CA THR A 490 11.68 3.64 -24.92
C THR A 490 12.31 5.03 -24.73
N ALA A 491 11.47 6.04 -24.50
CA ALA A 491 11.87 7.42 -24.28
C ALA A 491 12.49 7.62 -22.88
N ARG A 492 13.33 8.66 -22.76
CA ARG A 492 13.79 9.12 -21.45
C ARG A 492 12.68 9.91 -20.76
N ALA A 493 12.58 9.76 -19.45
CA ALA A 493 11.53 10.43 -18.68
C ALA A 493 11.57 11.97 -18.83
N MET A 494 12.76 12.57 -18.84
CA MET A 494 12.93 14.01 -19.08
C MET A 494 12.45 14.45 -20.46
N ASP A 495 12.82 13.71 -21.49
CA ASP A 495 12.48 14.03 -22.87
C ASP A 495 10.97 13.92 -23.05
N LEU A 496 10.37 12.82 -22.58
CA LEU A 496 8.93 12.59 -22.65
C LEU A 496 8.10 13.69 -21.96
N VAL A 497 8.50 14.11 -20.76
CA VAL A 497 7.79 15.18 -20.03
C VAL A 497 7.94 16.53 -20.74
N THR A 498 9.12 16.80 -21.27
CA THR A 498 9.40 18.06 -21.96
C THR A 498 8.68 18.11 -23.30
N ASP A 499 8.72 17.03 -24.07
CA ASP A 499 8.06 16.90 -25.37
C ASP A 499 6.55 17.00 -25.19
N TYR A 500 5.96 16.33 -24.20
CA TYR A 500 4.53 16.48 -23.91
C TYR A 500 4.12 17.91 -23.54
N ALA A 501 4.99 18.65 -22.84
CA ALA A 501 4.74 20.03 -22.48
C ALA A 501 4.87 20.99 -23.68
N ARG A 502 5.71 20.64 -24.67
CA ARG A 502 5.95 21.42 -25.90
C ARG A 502 4.97 21.07 -27.03
N GLU A 503 4.54 19.82 -27.11
CA GLU A 503 3.76 19.27 -28.21
C GLU A 503 2.24 19.35 -27.98
N GLY A 504 1.50 19.31 -29.10
CA GLY A 504 0.04 19.28 -29.13
C GLY A 504 -0.65 20.65 -28.99
N PRO A 505 -2.00 20.67 -28.94
CA PRO A 505 -2.77 21.89 -28.74
C PRO A 505 -2.40 22.52 -27.40
N HIS A 506 -2.09 23.82 -27.43
CA HIS A 506 -1.73 24.64 -26.26
C HIS A 506 -0.42 24.24 -25.54
N GLY A 507 0.50 23.55 -26.22
CA GLY A 507 1.87 23.33 -25.74
C GLY A 507 2.68 24.63 -25.66
N ASP A 508 3.62 24.70 -24.73
CA ASP A 508 4.48 25.87 -24.54
C ASP A 508 5.94 25.50 -24.87
N ILE A 509 6.40 26.00 -26.02
CA ILE A 509 7.76 25.73 -26.51
C ILE A 509 8.85 26.34 -25.61
N THR A 510 8.50 27.30 -24.75
CA THR A 510 9.45 27.95 -23.85
C THR A 510 9.81 27.10 -22.63
N ILE A 511 9.12 25.99 -22.41
CA ILE A 511 9.40 25.09 -21.29
C ILE A 511 10.79 24.47 -21.47
N SER A 512 11.69 24.84 -20.56
CA SER A 512 13.07 24.37 -20.54
C SER A 512 13.18 23.01 -19.84
N ASN A 513 14.20 22.24 -20.20
CA ASN A 513 14.51 20.97 -19.52
C ASN A 513 14.80 21.20 -18.02
N GLN A 514 15.25 22.41 -17.64
CA GLN A 514 15.47 22.78 -16.23
C GLN A 514 14.15 22.95 -15.47
N ALA A 515 13.12 23.51 -16.10
CA ALA A 515 11.78 23.59 -15.52
C ALA A 515 11.18 22.19 -15.32
N ALA A 516 11.29 21.32 -16.33
CA ALA A 516 10.86 19.93 -16.25
C ALA A 516 11.60 19.17 -15.13
N ARG A 517 12.93 19.34 -15.03
CA ARG A 517 13.73 18.77 -13.94
C ARG A 517 13.30 19.28 -12.57
N GLY A 518 12.99 20.57 -12.46
CA GLY A 518 12.52 21.18 -11.23
C GLY A 518 11.21 20.56 -10.73
N VAL A 519 10.25 20.34 -11.64
CA VAL A 519 8.97 19.68 -11.32
C VAL A 519 9.19 18.22 -10.91
N MET A 520 9.96 17.46 -11.69
CA MET A 520 10.29 16.06 -11.38
C MET A 520 11.00 15.94 -10.02
N GLY A 521 11.97 16.82 -9.74
CA GLY A 521 12.69 16.86 -8.48
C GLY A 521 11.78 17.11 -7.29
N ARG A 522 10.82 18.05 -7.41
CA ARG A 522 9.83 18.32 -6.35
C ARG A 522 8.89 17.14 -6.09
N LEU A 523 8.66 16.28 -7.09
CA LEU A 523 7.90 15.03 -6.97
C LEU A 523 8.75 13.84 -6.50
N GLY A 524 10.01 14.08 -6.11
CA GLY A 524 10.91 13.06 -5.59
C GLY A 524 11.55 12.17 -6.66
N LEU A 525 11.47 12.56 -7.93
CA LEU A 525 12.31 11.98 -8.97
C LEU A 525 13.69 12.66 -8.87
N GLY A 526 14.59 12.07 -8.07
CA GLY A 526 15.94 12.58 -7.84
C GLY A 526 16.76 12.76 -9.13
N ASP A 527 17.94 13.35 -9.03
CA ASP A 527 18.68 13.90 -10.18
C ASP A 527 19.03 12.96 -11.33
N GLU A 528 19.23 11.66 -11.05
CA GLU A 528 19.57 10.68 -12.10
C GLU A 528 18.35 10.08 -12.80
N LYS A 529 17.20 10.00 -12.12
CA LYS A 529 16.01 9.28 -12.62
C LYS A 529 15.41 9.91 -13.89
N PRO A 530 15.34 11.24 -14.03
CA PRO A 530 14.89 11.90 -15.27
C PRO A 530 15.72 11.52 -16.51
N LEU A 531 16.97 11.09 -16.34
CA LEU A 531 17.87 10.72 -17.44
C LEU A 531 17.71 9.26 -17.90
N ARG A 532 17.01 8.44 -17.10
CA ARG A 532 16.76 7.02 -17.40
C ARG A 532 15.56 6.86 -18.33
N LYS A 533 15.47 5.68 -18.95
CA LYS A 533 14.32 5.31 -19.79
C LYS A 533 13.12 5.00 -18.92
N VAL A 534 11.91 5.34 -19.39
CA VAL A 534 10.67 5.11 -18.65
C VAL A 534 10.46 3.61 -18.37
N GLY A 535 10.89 2.72 -19.27
CA GLY A 535 10.82 1.27 -19.06
C GLY A 535 11.62 0.74 -17.85
N GLU A 536 12.64 1.46 -17.40
CA GLU A 536 13.50 1.08 -16.26
C GLU A 536 12.98 1.60 -14.92
N LEU A 537 11.96 2.47 -14.94
CA LEU A 537 11.35 3.04 -13.75
C LEU A 537 10.32 2.11 -13.13
N SER A 538 10.19 2.15 -11.80
CA SER A 538 9.12 1.46 -11.07
C SER A 538 7.74 2.05 -11.38
N GLY A 539 6.67 1.34 -11.06
CA GLY A 539 5.29 1.80 -11.29
C GLY A 539 4.99 3.17 -10.65
N GLY A 540 5.37 3.37 -9.39
CA GLY A 540 5.20 4.66 -8.70
C GLY A 540 6.05 5.79 -9.31
N GLU A 541 7.25 5.47 -9.80
CA GLU A 541 8.07 6.45 -10.53
C GLU A 541 7.46 6.84 -11.88
N LYS A 542 6.89 5.89 -12.62
CA LYS A 542 6.13 6.16 -13.85
C LYS A 542 4.92 7.05 -13.56
N ALA A 543 4.22 6.81 -12.46
CA ALA A 543 3.10 7.65 -12.03
C ALA A 543 3.55 9.09 -11.68
N ARG A 544 4.71 9.26 -11.04
CA ARG A 544 5.32 10.58 -10.80
C ARG A 544 5.76 11.28 -12.09
N VAL A 545 6.22 10.53 -13.09
CA VAL A 545 6.52 11.07 -14.43
C VAL A 545 5.23 11.55 -15.10
N ALA A 546 4.16 10.76 -15.09
CA ALA A 546 2.85 11.16 -15.59
C ALA A 546 2.29 12.40 -14.85
N LEU A 547 2.47 12.46 -13.53
CA LEU A 547 2.09 13.62 -12.72
C LEU A 547 2.93 14.87 -13.09
N SER A 548 4.20 14.68 -13.44
CA SER A 548 5.06 15.78 -13.92
C SER A 548 4.58 16.34 -15.26
N MET A 549 4.12 15.47 -16.18
CA MET A 549 3.51 15.88 -17.46
C MET A 549 2.25 16.69 -17.22
N PHE A 550 1.40 16.23 -16.31
CA PHE A 550 0.17 16.91 -15.91
C PHE A 550 0.46 18.28 -15.28
N ALA A 551 1.50 18.38 -14.45
CA ALA A 551 1.88 19.60 -13.76
C ALA A 551 2.48 20.70 -14.65
N LEU A 552 3.00 20.37 -15.84
CA LEU A 552 3.64 21.36 -16.71
C LEU A 552 2.66 22.01 -17.69
N LYS A 553 1.55 21.34 -18.01
CA LYS A 553 0.61 21.80 -19.03
C LYS A 553 -0.52 22.63 -18.41
N ALA A 554 -0.50 23.94 -18.68
CA ALA A 554 -1.54 24.86 -18.21
C ALA A 554 -2.92 24.52 -18.81
N SER A 555 -3.89 24.26 -17.93
CA SER A 555 -5.23 23.77 -18.27
C SER A 555 -6.32 24.58 -17.57
N ASN A 556 -7.53 24.63 -18.12
CA ASN A 556 -8.69 25.34 -17.53
C ASN A 556 -9.65 24.34 -16.89
N LEU A 557 -9.69 23.11 -17.39
CA LEU A 557 -10.51 22.03 -16.86
C LEU A 557 -9.61 20.82 -16.60
N LEU A 558 -9.51 20.42 -15.34
CA LEU A 558 -8.79 19.23 -14.93
C LEU A 558 -9.78 18.07 -14.78
N LEU A 559 -9.50 16.96 -15.45
CA LEU A 559 -10.27 15.72 -15.39
C LEU A 559 -9.38 14.65 -14.75
N LEU A 560 -9.76 14.17 -13.57
CA LEU A 560 -9.01 13.14 -12.83
C LEU A 560 -9.87 11.89 -12.67
N ASP A 561 -9.39 10.75 -13.16
CA ASP A 561 -10.03 9.44 -13.02
C ASP A 561 -9.21 8.55 -12.09
N GLU A 562 -9.73 8.30 -10.89
CA GLU A 562 -9.12 7.50 -9.81
C GLU A 562 -7.60 7.76 -9.62
N PRO A 563 -7.20 9.00 -9.28
CA PRO A 563 -5.79 9.35 -9.14
C PRO A 563 -5.08 8.58 -8.02
N SER A 564 -5.82 8.01 -7.06
CA SER A 564 -5.28 7.26 -5.92
C SER A 564 -4.72 5.88 -6.26
N ASN A 565 -5.09 5.27 -7.40
CA ASN A 565 -4.79 3.86 -7.66
C ASN A 565 -3.31 3.57 -7.97
N HIS A 566 -2.55 4.57 -8.44
CA HIS A 566 -1.17 4.39 -8.88
C HIS A 566 -0.19 5.42 -8.32
N LEU A 567 -0.67 6.35 -7.50
CA LEU A 567 0.15 7.35 -6.83
C LEU A 567 0.47 6.90 -5.41
N ASP A 568 1.72 7.14 -5.00
CA ASP A 568 2.11 6.97 -3.59
C ASP A 568 1.30 7.94 -2.72
N ILE A 569 1.05 7.58 -1.45
CA ILE A 569 0.22 8.38 -0.52
C ILE A 569 0.73 9.83 -0.45
N GLU A 570 2.04 10.02 -0.42
CA GLU A 570 2.63 11.36 -0.36
C GLU A 570 2.33 12.19 -1.63
N CYS A 571 2.25 11.55 -2.80
CA CYS A 571 1.89 12.22 -4.05
C CYS A 571 0.39 12.51 -4.12
N ILE A 572 -0.46 11.66 -3.55
CA ILE A 572 -1.91 11.89 -3.43
C ILE A 572 -2.18 13.10 -2.52
N GLU A 573 -1.51 13.16 -1.36
CA GLU A 573 -1.58 14.32 -0.45
C GLU A 573 -1.15 15.60 -1.17
N ALA A 574 -0.01 15.58 -1.86
CA ALA A 574 0.49 16.73 -2.61
C ALA A 574 -0.44 17.17 -3.74
N LEU A 575 -1.06 16.21 -4.44
CA LEU A 575 -2.06 16.49 -5.46
C LEU A 575 -3.33 17.09 -4.85
N GLY A 576 -3.80 16.56 -3.72
CA GLY A 576 -4.95 17.06 -2.98
C GLY A 576 -4.75 18.51 -2.51
N GLU A 577 -3.60 18.80 -1.88
CA GLU A 577 -3.20 20.16 -1.47
C GLU A 577 -3.10 21.13 -2.66
N SER A 578 -2.54 20.66 -3.79
CA SER A 578 -2.43 21.47 -5.00
C SER A 578 -3.81 21.80 -5.58
N LEU A 579 -4.70 20.80 -5.71
CA LEU A 579 -6.06 20.98 -6.23
C LEU A 579 -6.94 21.82 -5.30
N SER A 580 -6.70 21.74 -3.99
CA SER A 580 -7.39 22.59 -3.00
C SER A 580 -7.14 24.07 -3.26
N ASN A 581 -5.88 24.43 -3.52
CA ASN A 581 -5.45 25.81 -3.78
C ASN A 581 -5.57 26.25 -5.25
N TRP A 582 -5.79 25.32 -6.17
CA TRP A 582 -5.84 25.57 -7.61
C TRP A 582 -7.26 25.92 -8.10
N GLY A 583 -7.33 26.64 -9.23
CA GLY A 583 -8.56 26.88 -9.98
C GLY A 583 -9.15 28.28 -9.83
N GLY A 584 -9.08 28.89 -8.63
CA GLY A 584 -9.57 30.26 -8.43
C GLY A 584 -10.95 30.50 -9.07
N LYS A 585 -11.07 31.54 -9.91
CA LYS A 585 -12.31 31.84 -10.67
C LYS A 585 -12.34 31.28 -12.09
N ASP A 586 -11.20 30.86 -12.63
CA ASP A 586 -11.03 30.58 -14.06
C ASP A 586 -10.84 29.08 -14.38
N GLY A 587 -10.49 28.28 -13.37
CA GLY A 587 -10.23 26.85 -13.48
C GLY A 587 -11.32 26.01 -12.82
N SER A 588 -11.54 24.82 -13.36
CA SER A 588 -12.53 23.85 -12.85
C SER A 588 -11.91 22.47 -12.75
N VAL A 589 -12.39 21.68 -11.79
CA VAL A 589 -11.87 20.34 -11.52
C VAL A 589 -13.04 19.37 -11.50
N VAL A 590 -12.92 18.27 -12.24
CA VAL A 590 -13.83 17.13 -12.18
C VAL A 590 -13.02 15.90 -11.76
N VAL A 591 -13.41 15.31 -10.64
CA VAL A 591 -12.70 14.16 -10.04
C VAL A 591 -13.64 12.97 -9.93
N VAL A 592 -13.19 11.80 -10.33
CA VAL A 592 -13.73 10.51 -9.91
C VAL A 592 -12.72 9.92 -8.91
N SER A 593 -13.15 9.70 -7.66
CA SER A 593 -12.29 9.08 -6.64
C SER A 593 -13.14 8.44 -5.53
N HIS A 594 -12.65 7.31 -5.04
CA HIS A 594 -13.16 6.64 -3.84
C HIS A 594 -12.33 6.92 -2.58
N ASP A 595 -11.21 7.64 -2.69
CA ASP A 595 -10.33 7.93 -1.55
C ASP A 595 -10.91 9.07 -0.68
N ARG A 596 -11.25 8.74 0.57
CA ARG A 596 -11.83 9.67 1.56
C ARG A 596 -10.89 10.83 1.86
N ALA A 597 -9.63 10.53 2.19
CA ALA A 597 -8.66 11.53 2.61
C ALA A 597 -8.34 12.50 1.46
N PHE A 598 -8.19 11.97 0.24
CA PHE A 598 -8.02 12.80 -0.95
C PHE A 598 -9.23 13.71 -1.16
N CYS A 599 -10.45 13.17 -1.09
CA CYS A 599 -11.65 13.95 -1.39
C CYS A 599 -11.92 15.07 -0.38
N GLU A 600 -11.64 14.81 0.90
CA GLU A 600 -11.75 15.81 1.97
C GLU A 600 -10.74 16.94 1.80
N SER A 601 -9.51 16.63 1.35
CA SER A 601 -8.45 17.63 1.16
C SER A 601 -8.71 18.65 0.05
N VAL A 602 -9.41 18.25 -1.03
CA VAL A 602 -9.62 19.07 -2.25
C VAL A 602 -10.67 20.17 -2.05
N GLY A 603 -11.63 19.95 -1.15
CA GLY A 603 -12.73 20.88 -0.87
C GLY A 603 -13.67 21.07 -2.06
N PHE A 604 -14.47 20.03 -2.38
CA PHE A 604 -15.43 20.07 -3.49
C PHE A 604 -16.61 21.01 -3.23
N THR A 605 -17.12 21.64 -4.29
CA THR A 605 -18.28 22.53 -4.24
C THR A 605 -19.54 21.90 -4.80
N HIS A 606 -19.41 20.85 -5.61
CA HIS A 606 -20.51 20.14 -6.24
C HIS A 606 -20.31 18.64 -6.13
N VAL A 607 -21.38 17.91 -5.86
CA VAL A 607 -21.42 16.44 -5.83
C VAL A 607 -22.31 15.95 -6.96
N GLY A 608 -21.73 15.18 -7.88
CA GLY A 608 -22.44 14.51 -8.97
C GLY A 608 -22.64 13.04 -8.65
N THR A 609 -23.88 12.61 -8.41
CA THR A 609 -24.23 11.20 -8.21
C THR A 609 -24.70 10.59 -9.52
N VAL A 610 -23.97 9.57 -9.99
CA VAL A 610 -24.27 8.77 -11.17
C VAL A 610 -25.01 7.51 -10.71
N LYS A 611 -26.28 7.38 -11.08
CA LYS A 611 -27.12 6.22 -10.73
C LYS A 611 -28.15 5.96 -11.83
N ASP A 612 -28.47 4.69 -12.07
CA ASP A 612 -29.55 4.24 -12.96
C ASP A 612 -29.48 4.84 -14.38
N GLY A 613 -28.26 5.06 -14.89
CA GLY A 613 -28.03 5.63 -16.22
C GLY A 613 -28.16 7.16 -16.33
N GLY A 614 -28.35 7.86 -15.22
CA GLY A 614 -28.41 9.33 -15.16
C GLY A 614 -27.38 9.95 -14.20
N ILE A 615 -27.29 11.28 -14.23
CA ILE A 615 -26.47 12.07 -13.29
C ILE A 615 -27.34 13.10 -12.58
N ILE A 616 -27.17 13.19 -11.25
CA ILE A 616 -27.79 14.21 -10.40
C ILE A 616 -26.66 15.06 -9.83
N ILE A 617 -26.70 16.38 -10.05
CA ILE A 617 -25.68 17.32 -9.57
C ILE A 617 -26.28 18.17 -8.46
N GLU A 618 -25.64 18.18 -7.31
CA GLU A 618 -26.01 18.97 -6.14
C GLU A 618 -24.92 20.01 -5.85
N GLU A 619 -25.30 21.28 -5.70
CA GLU A 619 -24.39 22.39 -5.33
C GLU A 619 -24.13 22.38 -3.82
N ARG A 620 -23.39 21.37 -3.34
CA ARG A 620 -22.98 21.25 -1.94
C ARG A 620 -21.60 20.61 -1.80
N GLY A 621 -21.00 20.81 -0.62
CA GLY A 621 -19.79 20.10 -0.21
C GLY A 621 -20.06 18.62 0.09
N LEU A 622 -18.97 17.85 0.17
CA LEU A 622 -19.03 16.43 0.51
C LEU A 622 -19.44 16.25 1.97
N GLU A 623 -20.46 15.44 2.24
CA GLU A 623 -20.92 15.12 3.60
C GLU A 623 -20.72 13.63 3.93
N GLU A 624 -20.71 13.27 5.21
CA GLU A 624 -20.53 11.87 5.68
C GLU A 624 -21.62 10.92 5.10
N ARG A 625 -22.81 11.46 4.83
CA ARG A 625 -23.94 10.72 4.22
C ARG A 625 -23.66 10.28 2.78
N ASP A 626 -22.74 10.95 2.08
CA ASP A 626 -22.28 10.59 0.72
C ASP A 626 -21.27 9.45 0.72
N TRP A 627 -20.91 8.95 1.89
CA TRP A 627 -20.21 7.68 2.07
C TRP A 627 -21.22 6.60 2.47
N ALA A 628 -22.08 6.89 3.44
CA ALA A 628 -23.08 5.95 3.94
C ALA A 628 -24.11 5.50 2.88
N ARG A 629 -24.60 6.40 2.01
CA ARG A 629 -25.52 6.03 0.91
C ARG A 629 -24.90 5.09 -0.13
N TYR A 630 -23.57 5.05 -0.22
CA TYR A 630 -22.85 4.15 -1.12
C TYR A 630 -22.59 2.80 -0.47
N ASP A 631 -22.23 2.79 0.81
CA ASP A 631 -22.06 1.55 1.58
C ASP A 631 -23.40 0.80 1.70
N LEU A 632 -24.53 1.50 1.91
CA LEU A 632 -25.88 0.91 2.00
C LEU A 632 -26.48 0.47 0.66
N ALA A 633 -26.10 1.08 -0.47
CA ALA A 633 -26.61 0.70 -1.78
C ALA A 633 -25.97 -0.59 -2.33
N LEU A 634 -24.85 -1.04 -1.75
CA LEU A 634 -24.20 -2.31 -2.05
C LEU A 634 -24.82 -3.49 -1.29
N ASP A 635 -25.70 -3.22 -0.32
CA ASP A 635 -26.25 -4.20 0.62
C ASP A 635 -27.75 -4.53 0.44
N GLY A 636 -28.38 -4.27 -0.72
CA GLY A 636 -29.83 -4.51 -0.80
C GLY A 636 -30.46 -4.75 -2.17
N SER A 637 -30.62 -6.03 -2.52
CA SER A 637 -31.89 -6.54 -3.04
C SER A 637 -32.56 -7.39 -1.96
N GLY A 638 -33.73 -6.94 -1.48
CA GLY A 638 -34.60 -7.62 -0.49
C GLY A 638 -34.31 -7.16 0.95
N ASN A 639 -35.25 -6.66 1.76
CA ASN A 639 -36.71 -6.69 1.70
C ASN A 639 -37.25 -5.51 2.54
N CYS A 640 -38.45 -5.04 2.21
CA CYS A 640 -39.19 -4.05 3.00
C CYS A 640 -39.61 -4.63 4.36
N GLY A 641 -39.56 -3.78 5.39
CA GLY A 641 -40.30 -3.97 6.65
C GLY A 641 -39.41 -4.17 7.87
N ASP A 642 -38.95 -3.07 8.48
CA ASP A 642 -39.28 -2.75 9.87
C ASP A 642 -38.77 -1.35 10.22
N THR A 643 -39.69 -0.48 10.59
CA THR A 643 -39.39 0.79 11.25
C THR A 643 -38.97 0.50 12.69
N THR A 644 -37.67 0.48 12.95
CA THR A 644 -37.16 0.60 14.32
C THR A 644 -37.18 2.08 14.73
N PRO A 645 -37.76 2.43 15.89
CA PRO A 645 -37.85 3.80 16.34
C PRO A 645 -36.48 4.30 16.80
N VAL A 646 -36.24 5.60 16.58
CA VAL A 646 -35.10 6.33 17.15
C VAL A 646 -35.16 6.17 18.67
N ALA A 647 -34.13 5.55 19.26
CA ALA A 647 -34.05 5.31 20.70
C ALA A 647 -33.96 6.64 21.46
N GLU A 648 -34.96 6.95 22.28
CA GLU A 648 -34.89 8.04 23.27
C GLU A 648 -34.06 7.59 24.48
N LEU A 649 -32.97 8.33 24.75
CA LEU A 649 -32.08 8.15 25.91
C LEU A 649 -32.85 8.13 27.24
N THR A 650 -32.50 7.18 28.10
CA THR A 650 -33.16 6.95 29.39
C THR A 650 -32.96 8.12 30.38
N PRO A 651 -33.86 8.32 31.36
CA PRO A 651 -33.74 9.39 32.36
C PRO A 651 -32.45 9.34 33.20
N GLU A 652 -31.87 8.14 33.38
CA GLU A 652 -30.60 7.94 34.10
C GLU A 652 -29.39 8.44 33.29
N GLU A 653 -29.36 8.18 31.98
CA GLU A 653 -28.30 8.67 31.08
C GLU A 653 -28.29 10.19 30.93
N LYS A 654 -29.47 10.84 30.94
CA LYS A 654 -29.59 12.30 30.94
C LYS A 654 -29.06 12.94 32.22
N ALA A 655 -29.29 12.33 33.37
CA ALA A 655 -28.78 12.82 34.66
C ALA A 655 -27.25 12.67 34.79
N GLU A 656 -26.69 11.60 34.21
CA GLU A 656 -25.25 11.37 34.19
C GLU A 656 -24.51 12.31 33.22
N GLN A 657 -25.07 12.56 32.04
CA GLN A 657 -24.56 13.59 31.12
C GLN A 657 -24.61 15.00 31.74
N GLU A 658 -25.65 15.32 32.50
CA GLU A 658 -25.76 16.63 33.16
C GLU A 658 -24.75 16.79 34.32
N ARG A 659 -24.41 15.69 35.02
CA ARG A 659 -23.32 15.66 36.01
C ARG A 659 -21.95 15.84 35.35
N LYS A 660 -21.67 15.12 34.25
CA LYS A 660 -20.41 15.23 33.49
C LYS A 660 -20.22 16.65 32.93
N ARG A 661 -21.28 17.29 32.40
CA ARG A 661 -21.24 18.70 31.95
C ARG A 661 -20.91 19.70 33.06
N LYS A 662 -21.45 19.51 34.27
CA LYS A 662 -21.15 20.38 35.43
C LYS A 662 -19.71 20.20 35.94
N LEU A 663 -19.17 18.98 35.85
CA LEU A 663 -17.76 18.69 36.15
C LEU A 663 -16.83 19.32 35.10
N ALA A 664 -17.11 19.14 33.81
CA ALA A 664 -16.34 19.73 32.72
C ALA A 664 -16.33 21.27 32.76
N PHE A 665 -17.45 21.91 33.13
CA PHE A 665 -17.51 23.38 33.26
C PHE A 665 -16.61 23.93 34.38
N ASN A 666 -16.38 23.17 35.46
CA ASN A 666 -15.55 23.59 36.59
C ASN A 666 -14.11 23.09 36.52
N ALA A 667 -13.83 22.10 35.67
CA ALA A 667 -12.51 21.52 35.43
C ALA A 667 -11.40 22.57 35.14
N PRO A 668 -11.56 23.53 34.21
CA PRO A 668 -10.48 24.48 33.90
C PRO A 668 -10.13 25.41 35.07
N LYS A 669 -11.09 25.74 35.94
CA LYS A 669 -10.83 26.53 37.16
C LYS A 669 -10.11 25.71 38.23
N ARG A 670 -10.38 24.39 38.29
CA ARG A 670 -9.75 23.47 39.22
C ARG A 670 -8.32 23.13 38.79
N MET A 671 -8.09 22.88 37.50
CA MET A 671 -6.75 22.64 36.92
C MET A 671 -5.81 23.81 37.20
N LYS A 672 -6.26 25.05 36.98
CA LYS A 672 -5.46 26.26 37.29
C LYS A 672 -5.10 26.39 38.78
N LYS A 673 -5.96 25.89 39.70
CA LYS A 673 -5.65 25.86 41.14
C LYS A 673 -4.66 24.73 41.47
N ILE A 674 -4.77 23.59 40.80
CA ILE A 674 -3.84 22.47 40.97
C ILE A 674 -2.42 22.89 40.52
N GLU A 675 -2.30 23.57 39.38
CA GLU A 675 -1.02 24.10 38.90
C GLU A 675 -0.37 25.04 39.93
N GLN A 676 -1.15 25.95 40.53
CA GLN A 676 -0.65 26.83 41.59
C GLN A 676 -0.19 26.05 42.83
N LEU A 677 -0.89 24.97 43.19
CA LEU A 677 -0.52 24.13 44.34
C LEU A 677 0.77 23.35 44.06
N ILE A 678 0.93 22.80 42.86
CA ILE A 678 2.16 22.12 42.43
C ILE A 678 3.33 23.10 42.49
N GLU A 679 3.18 24.32 41.94
CA GLU A 679 4.24 25.34 41.99
C GLU A 679 4.63 25.71 43.43
N THR A 680 3.67 25.76 44.37
CA THR A 680 3.97 26.00 45.79
C THR A 680 4.69 24.83 46.47
N SER A 681 4.32 23.59 46.15
CA SER A 681 4.96 22.40 46.71
C SER A 681 6.36 22.19 46.14
N GLU A 682 6.59 22.48 44.86
CA GLU A 682 7.93 22.48 44.26
C GLU A 682 8.87 23.51 44.91
N LYS A 683 8.36 24.71 45.22
CA LYS A 683 9.13 25.72 45.97
C LYS A 683 9.53 25.23 47.36
N LYS A 684 8.64 24.54 48.08
CA LYS A 684 8.97 23.93 49.38
C LYS A 684 10.00 22.81 49.26
N ILE A 685 9.92 21.98 48.22
CA ILE A 685 10.92 20.93 47.96
C ILE A 685 12.29 21.57 47.72
N ALA A 686 12.36 22.64 46.93
CA ALA A 686 13.60 23.38 46.71
C ALA A 686 14.14 24.02 48.00
N GLU A 687 13.28 24.51 48.89
CA GLU A 687 13.66 25.00 50.22
C GLU A 687 14.19 23.87 51.12
N PHE A 688 13.58 22.69 51.10
CA PHE A 688 14.05 21.52 51.84
C PHE A 688 15.40 21.02 51.30
N ASP A 689 15.59 21.00 49.99
CA ASP A 689 16.88 20.64 49.37
C ASP A 689 17.99 21.64 49.73
N ALA A 690 17.67 22.94 49.78
CA ALA A 690 18.60 23.97 50.24
C ALA A 690 18.94 23.85 51.73
N GLN A 691 17.99 23.40 52.56
CA GLN A 691 18.22 23.13 53.99
C GLN A 691 19.05 21.85 54.19
N MET A 692 18.82 20.81 53.39
CA MET A 692 19.63 19.59 53.39
C MET A 692 21.09 19.85 53.01
N LEU A 693 21.34 20.76 52.06
CA LEU A 693 22.69 21.20 51.67
C LEU A 693 23.43 21.98 52.77
N LYS A 694 22.70 22.65 53.68
CA LYS A 694 23.28 23.40 54.80
C LYS A 694 23.49 22.54 56.05
N CYS A 695 22.80 21.41 56.17
CA CYS A 695 22.94 20.47 57.28
C CYS A 695 24.15 19.54 57.07
N GLY A 696 25.33 19.95 57.56
CA GLY A 696 26.51 19.09 57.62
C GLY A 696 26.42 18.10 58.79
N SER A 697 26.42 16.80 58.50
CA SER A 697 26.57 15.65 59.41
C SER A 697 25.50 15.36 60.48
N ASP A 698 24.39 16.09 60.50
CA ASP A 698 23.27 15.86 61.45
C ASP A 698 22.25 14.87 60.85
N VAL A 699 22.43 13.56 61.11
CA VAL A 699 21.66 12.47 60.47
C VAL A 699 20.17 12.53 60.78
N GLU A 700 19.81 12.93 62.00
CA GLU A 700 18.41 12.97 62.46
C GLU A 700 17.61 14.08 61.75
N LYS A 701 18.20 15.27 61.58
CA LYS A 701 17.58 16.36 60.81
C LYS A 701 17.50 16.06 59.32
N LEU A 702 18.48 15.36 58.77
CA LEU A 702 18.45 14.91 57.38
C LEU A 702 17.29 13.93 57.14
N MET A 703 17.05 12.99 58.05
CA MET A 703 15.90 12.08 57.97
C MET A 703 14.54 12.79 58.11
N GLU A 704 14.44 13.82 58.97
CA GLU A 704 13.21 14.61 59.06
C GLU A 704 12.93 15.43 57.79
N LEU A 705 13.96 16.01 57.19
CA LEU A 705 13.84 16.80 55.96
C LEU A 705 13.54 15.91 54.75
N THR A 706 14.15 14.73 54.65
CA THR A 706 13.79 13.77 53.60
C THR A 706 12.35 13.28 53.75
N ASN A 707 11.88 13.00 54.97
CA ASN A 707 10.47 12.64 55.19
C ASN A 707 9.47 13.77 54.88
N LYS A 708 9.87 15.03 55.05
CA LYS A 708 9.04 16.18 54.65
C LYS A 708 9.03 16.35 53.12
N LYS A 709 10.17 16.12 52.48
CA LYS A 709 10.31 16.13 51.02
C LYS A 709 9.45 15.04 50.37
N THR A 710 9.55 13.79 50.83
CA THR A 710 8.75 12.68 50.28
C THR A 710 7.25 12.91 50.42
N LYS A 711 6.80 13.54 51.51
CA LYS A 711 5.38 13.90 51.69
C LYS A 711 4.89 14.95 50.68
N GLU A 712 5.72 15.94 50.36
CA GLU A 712 5.36 16.94 49.33
C GLU A 712 5.44 16.34 47.92
N GLU A 713 6.39 15.43 47.67
CA GLU A 713 6.46 14.64 46.42
C GLU A 713 5.22 13.75 46.22
N ASP A 714 4.77 13.05 47.27
CA ASP A 714 3.53 12.27 47.27
C ASP A 714 2.29 13.16 47.05
N SER A 715 2.31 14.39 47.59
CA SER A 715 1.23 15.36 47.37
C SER A 715 1.18 15.85 45.93
N ILE A 716 2.33 16.06 45.29
CA ILE A 716 2.42 16.43 43.87
C ILE A 716 1.93 15.27 42.99
N ALA A 717 2.30 14.02 43.29
CA ALA A 717 1.81 12.85 42.57
C ALA A 717 0.27 12.76 42.58
N LYS A 718 -0.37 12.96 43.73
CA LYS A 718 -1.84 12.96 43.85
C LYS A 718 -2.49 14.13 43.11
N LEU A 719 -1.86 15.30 43.12
CA LEU A 719 -2.35 16.47 42.40
C LEU A 719 -2.24 16.29 40.88
N MET A 720 -1.19 15.62 40.39
CA MET A 720 -1.04 15.27 38.98
C MET A 720 -2.07 14.24 38.52
N GLU A 721 -2.36 13.23 39.34
CA GLU A 721 -3.43 12.25 39.05
C GLU A 721 -4.81 12.93 38.99
N GLU A 722 -5.10 13.88 39.89
CA GLU A 722 -6.33 14.68 39.84
C GLU A 722 -6.38 15.55 38.56
N TRP A 723 -5.25 16.12 38.15
CA TRP A 723 -5.16 16.93 36.91
C TRP A 723 -5.38 16.09 35.65
N GLU A 724 -4.75 14.92 35.54
CA GLU A 724 -4.94 13.97 34.43
C GLU A 724 -6.39 13.51 34.32
N SER A 725 -7.02 13.19 35.45
CA SER A 725 -8.44 12.79 35.47
C SER A 725 -9.38 13.89 34.95
N LEU A 726 -9.07 15.16 35.23
CA LEU A 726 -9.85 16.31 34.77
C LEU A 726 -9.60 16.62 33.29
N GLU A 727 -8.41 16.33 32.78
CA GLU A 727 -8.07 16.45 31.35
C GLU A 727 -8.82 15.41 30.50
N ILE A 728 -8.88 14.15 30.96
CA ILE A 728 -9.67 13.09 30.31
C ILE A 728 -11.14 13.48 30.21
N VAL A 729 -11.71 14.05 31.27
CA VAL A 729 -13.12 14.51 31.29
C VAL A 729 -13.36 15.67 30.31
N LEU A 730 -12.36 16.52 30.05
CA LEU A 730 -12.45 17.58 29.03
C LEU A 730 -12.35 17.01 27.61
N ALA A 731 -11.48 16.03 27.38
CA ALA A 731 -11.31 15.37 26.09
C ALA A 731 -12.56 14.58 25.67
N GLU A 732 -13.18 13.84 26.60
CA GLU A 732 -14.44 13.11 26.33
C GLU A 732 -15.60 14.04 25.92
N MET A 733 -15.57 15.32 26.28
CA MET A 733 -16.61 16.31 25.95
C MET A 733 -16.31 17.11 24.67
N SER A 734 -15.07 17.09 24.14
CA SER A 734 -14.77 17.67 22.83
C SER A 734 -15.14 16.76 21.66
N ASP A 735 -15.29 15.47 21.94
CA ASP A 735 -15.64 14.43 20.96
C ASP A 735 -17.17 14.16 20.86
N VAL A 736 -17.99 14.94 21.58
CA VAL A 736 -19.47 14.90 21.55
C VAL A 736 -20.01 16.25 21.11
#